data_AF-A0A2N3Q1B1-F1
#
_entry.id   AF-A0A2N3Q1B1-F1
#
_cell.length_a   1.000
_cell.length_b   1.000
_cell.length_c   1.000
_cell.angle_alpha   90.00
_cell.angle_beta   90.00
_cell.angle_gamma   90.00
#
_symmetry.space_group_name_H-M   'P 1'
#
loop_
_entity.id
_entity.type
_entity.pdbx_description
1 polymer ?
#
loop_
_entity_poly.entity_id
_entity_poly.type
_entity_poly.pdbx_seq_one_letter_code
_entity_poly.pdbx_strand_id
1 'polypeptide(L)'
;MLAAVGSSARPPASPIRALSPIVCADLWKGSSAMLGVENKNYDYLDEPCNISGIEFVEFTASSASDFANLQKDFESLGFTHIGQHRSKDVLLFRQGGINLIINREPSSFAHSFGTVHGTSVCALAYRASEAPRLHDYAVRQGAQDYKGVNGPGELSIPAIRTISGRLIYLIDERDARKSIYDVDFLPTSEGSCSDDLRTIDHISQSVRQGETKKWVRFYSRCFGFRVIEHNSIVDPKGYVLSTVVADPERKIQICMNEPVDDGTDCERFLRDNFGEGVQHLAFATDDIFAYLDGAGQRGLDILPIQFSYYDSLIAEGYNPDLVAKLSRYKVMIDTEGGGQFLHAYVQPKNDRVFFEIVERKHHRGFGRHDVTARLMAQKGVVTLPTTPFIPPILPDVSEASADGSTTLMGVVGDPTSHLRMPEIVGHWLALNGLNTACVPFHVGPDALRLFVEGARTIENLVGFVVALPHKVAIVPLLDEISERAKAIGAVNVVRREPGGHLIGDIVDGPGFVKGLLGLGGRVKGAVVWLVGAGSAGRAIAYALAEAGVKSLYIDDLELERSERLAKDLKAAFSGLLVYTGKPADPQTVDVAVNATPSGTEPDDALPFDPSELRKGAWVADTLLLPEVTQLLSEAERHGCRLFPGRKMVESQVGDYARYLGWKD
;
A
#
# COMPACT_ATOMS: atom_id res chain seq x y z
N MET A 1 -72.76 14.55 20.51
CA MET A 1 -72.67 15.96 20.92
C MET A 1 -71.35 16.12 21.67
N LEU A 2 -70.39 16.85 21.07
CA LEU A 2 -69.19 17.48 21.65
C LEU A 2 -68.47 16.81 22.86
N ALA A 3 -67.20 16.41 22.68
CA ALA A 3 -66.01 17.13 23.19
C ALA A 3 -64.81 16.24 23.59
N ALA A 4 -63.64 16.67 23.09
CA ALA A 4 -62.27 16.55 23.64
C ALA A 4 -61.54 15.20 23.67
N VAL A 5 -60.83 14.90 22.57
CA VAL A 5 -59.55 14.17 22.56
C VAL A 5 -58.47 15.19 22.17
N GLY A 6 -57.50 15.44 23.07
CA GLY A 6 -56.34 16.28 22.79
C GLY A 6 -55.22 15.45 22.16
N SER A 7 -55.06 15.55 20.83
CA SER A 7 -53.86 15.12 20.11
C SER A 7 -52.86 16.27 20.04
N SER A 8 -51.60 16.01 20.41
CA SER A 8 -50.48 16.95 20.30
C SER A 8 -50.21 17.34 18.84
N ALA A 9 -50.31 18.64 18.55
CA ALA A 9 -50.05 19.21 17.24
C ALA A 9 -48.55 19.21 16.92
N ARG A 10 -48.19 18.71 15.73
CA ARG A 10 -46.91 18.96 15.06
C ARG A 10 -46.82 20.43 14.62
N PRO A 11 -45.65 21.09 14.70
CA PRO A 11 -45.47 22.41 14.11
C PRO A 11 -45.37 22.31 12.57
N PRO A 12 -45.71 23.38 11.83
CA PRO A 12 -45.85 23.34 10.38
C PRO A 12 -44.49 23.34 9.67
N ALA A 13 -44.41 22.58 8.58
CA ALA A 13 -43.29 22.59 7.66
C ALA A 13 -43.22 23.92 6.91
N SER A 14 -42.11 24.63 7.04
CA SER A 14 -41.74 25.78 6.22
C SER A 14 -40.97 25.31 4.97
N PRO A 15 -41.17 25.96 3.80
CA PRO A 15 -40.59 25.51 2.54
C PRO A 15 -39.10 25.87 2.46
N ILE A 16 -38.27 24.89 2.13
CA ILE A 16 -36.83 25.08 1.87
C ILE A 16 -36.68 25.98 0.64
N ARG A 17 -36.30 27.25 0.87
CA ARG A 17 -35.75 28.14 -0.16
C ARG A 17 -34.33 27.68 -0.48
N ALA A 18 -34.03 27.56 -1.78
CA ALA A 18 -32.69 27.33 -2.30
C ALA A 18 -31.69 28.35 -1.71
N LEU A 19 -30.63 27.85 -1.06
CA LEU A 19 -29.52 28.65 -0.57
C LEU A 19 -28.58 29.01 -1.72
N SER A 20 -28.12 30.26 -1.73
CA SER A 20 -27.29 30.85 -2.78
C SER A 20 -25.83 30.36 -2.73
N PRO A 21 -25.04 30.58 -3.80
CA PRO A 21 -23.71 29.97 -4.00
C PRO A 21 -22.59 30.42 -3.04
N ILE A 22 -22.88 31.24 -2.03
CA ILE A 22 -21.85 31.94 -1.24
C ILE A 22 -21.41 31.16 0.01
N VAL A 23 -22.09 30.07 0.38
CA VAL A 23 -21.74 29.27 1.58
C VAL A 23 -20.66 28.20 1.34
N CYS A 24 -20.20 27.99 0.10
CA CYS A 24 -19.11 27.03 -0.19
C CYS A 24 -17.70 27.55 0.12
N ALA A 25 -17.53 28.81 0.55
CA ALA A 25 -16.21 29.41 0.77
C ALA A 25 -15.62 29.15 2.17
N ASP A 26 -16.44 28.92 3.20
CA ASP A 26 -15.96 28.90 4.59
C ASP A 26 -15.57 27.51 5.12
N LEU A 27 -15.90 26.42 4.40
CA LEU A 27 -15.42 25.07 4.72
C LEU A 27 -14.01 24.76 4.16
N TRP A 28 -13.39 25.70 3.41
CA TRP A 28 -12.17 25.43 2.64
C TRP A 28 -10.88 26.02 3.25
N LYS A 29 -10.94 26.83 4.32
CA LYS A 29 -9.73 27.50 4.83
C LYS A 29 -8.71 26.57 5.51
N GLY A 30 -9.08 25.32 5.85
CA GLY A 30 -8.21 24.37 6.56
C GLY A 30 -7.15 23.69 5.68
N SER A 31 -7.48 23.25 4.47
CA SER A 31 -6.60 22.37 3.68
C SER A 31 -5.43 23.08 2.97
N SER A 32 -5.46 24.40 2.82
CA SER A 32 -4.36 25.17 2.21
C SER A 32 -3.18 25.36 3.18
N ALA A 33 -3.42 25.36 4.49
CA ALA A 33 -2.40 25.64 5.50
C ALA A 33 -1.35 24.51 5.61
N MET A 34 -1.75 23.25 5.41
CA MET A 34 -0.91 22.07 5.67
C MET A 34 0.27 21.91 4.70
N LEU A 35 0.19 22.47 3.48
CA LEU A 35 1.28 22.43 2.50
C LEU A 35 2.20 23.67 2.53
N GLY A 36 1.96 24.64 3.41
CA GLY A 36 2.63 25.94 3.39
C GLY A 36 2.28 26.78 2.16
N VAL A 37 1.15 26.46 1.51
CA VAL A 37 0.55 27.29 0.47
C VAL A 37 -0.48 28.15 1.19
N GLU A 38 -0.03 29.21 1.86
CA GLU A 38 -0.96 30.27 2.26
C GLU A 38 -1.77 30.64 1.02
N ASN A 39 -3.09 30.51 1.10
CA ASN A 39 -4.02 31.27 0.27
C ASN A 39 -3.84 32.74 0.68
N LYS A 40 -2.68 33.33 0.36
CA LYS A 40 -2.67 34.74 0.02
C LYS A 40 -3.66 34.85 -1.13
N ASN A 41 -4.63 35.73 -0.98
CA ASN A 41 -5.44 36.21 -2.09
C ASN A 41 -4.46 36.67 -3.18
N TYR A 42 -4.07 35.75 -4.05
CA TYR A 42 -3.61 36.10 -5.37
C TYR A 42 -4.86 36.68 -5.99
N ASP A 43 -4.86 37.99 -6.25
CA ASP A 43 -5.87 38.61 -7.08
C ASP A 43 -5.94 37.79 -8.38
N TYR A 44 -6.92 36.89 -8.47
CA TYR A 44 -7.21 36.08 -9.65
C TYR A 44 -7.84 37.01 -10.67
N LEU A 45 -7.02 37.88 -11.24
CA LEU A 45 -7.36 38.66 -12.42
C LEU A 45 -7.40 37.65 -13.58
N ASP A 46 -8.63 37.32 -13.98
CA ASP A 46 -9.09 36.34 -14.97
C ASP A 46 -9.15 34.86 -14.51
N GLU A 47 -10.36 34.31 -14.41
CA GLU A 47 -10.59 32.86 -14.28
C GLU A 47 -9.97 32.15 -15.50
N PRO A 48 -9.21 31.04 -15.31
CA PRO A 48 -8.71 30.26 -16.43
C PRO A 48 -9.88 29.75 -17.28
N CYS A 49 -9.71 29.73 -18.60
CA CYS A 49 -10.75 29.26 -19.52
C CYS A 49 -11.15 27.82 -19.18
N ASN A 50 -12.44 27.50 -19.32
CA ASN A 50 -12.96 26.19 -18.93
C ASN A 50 -12.36 25.08 -19.81
N ILE A 51 -11.82 24.07 -19.12
CA ILE A 51 -11.42 22.79 -19.70
C ILE A 51 -12.62 21.86 -19.67
N SER A 52 -12.89 21.14 -20.77
CA SER A 52 -14.05 20.24 -20.88
C SER A 52 -13.67 18.74 -20.84
N GLY A 53 -12.38 18.43 -20.71
CA GLY A 53 -11.85 17.07 -20.53
C GLY A 53 -10.61 16.78 -21.35
N ILE A 54 -10.24 15.50 -21.41
CA ILE A 54 -9.06 15.00 -22.13
C ILE A 54 -9.44 14.67 -23.58
N GLU A 55 -8.72 15.25 -24.54
CA GLU A 55 -8.90 14.98 -25.98
C GLU A 55 -8.19 13.72 -26.43
N PHE A 56 -6.90 13.61 -26.12
CA PHE A 56 -6.11 12.41 -26.40
C PHE A 56 -4.96 12.23 -25.42
N VAL A 57 -4.45 11.00 -25.38
CA VAL A 57 -3.19 10.65 -24.71
C VAL A 57 -2.22 10.12 -25.76
N GLU A 58 -1.01 10.67 -25.78
CA GLU A 58 0.03 10.29 -26.74
C GLU A 58 1.16 9.50 -26.07
N PHE A 59 1.47 8.35 -26.65
CA PHE A 59 2.48 7.42 -26.21
C PHE A 59 3.68 7.42 -27.16
N THR A 60 4.87 7.28 -26.59
CA THR A 60 6.09 6.97 -27.34
C THR A 60 6.25 5.47 -27.48
N ALA A 61 6.87 5.04 -28.59
CA ALA A 61 7.37 3.69 -28.74
C ALA A 61 8.85 3.73 -29.16
N SER A 62 9.74 3.29 -28.26
CA SER A 62 11.20 3.34 -28.46
C SER A 62 11.74 2.30 -29.45
N SER A 63 11.02 1.19 -29.64
CA SER A 63 11.41 0.10 -30.53
C SER A 63 10.23 -0.43 -31.36
N ALA A 64 10.53 -1.16 -32.44
CA ALA A 64 9.50 -1.84 -33.23
C ALA A 64 8.68 -2.85 -32.41
N SER A 65 9.31 -3.52 -31.45
CA SER A 65 8.62 -4.43 -30.53
C SER A 65 7.71 -3.69 -29.56
N ASP A 66 8.15 -2.54 -29.03
CA ASP A 66 7.32 -1.72 -28.15
C ASP A 66 6.07 -1.21 -28.86
N PHE A 67 6.27 -0.76 -30.09
CA PHE A 67 5.19 -0.29 -30.96
C PHE A 67 4.16 -1.39 -31.23
N ALA A 68 4.60 -2.61 -31.57
CA ALA A 68 3.71 -3.74 -31.79
C ALA A 68 3.00 -4.20 -30.50
N ASN A 69 3.68 -4.12 -29.35
CA ASN A 69 3.08 -4.48 -28.06
C ASN A 69 2.01 -3.47 -27.63
N LEU A 70 2.26 -2.17 -27.76
CA LEU A 70 1.25 -1.13 -27.48
C LEU A 70 0.00 -1.28 -28.35
N GLN A 71 0.16 -1.56 -29.65
CA GLN A 71 -0.99 -1.82 -30.53
C GLN A 71 -1.82 -2.99 -30.01
N LYS A 72 -1.18 -4.12 -29.67
CA LYS A 72 -1.87 -5.29 -29.11
C LYS A 72 -2.54 -5.00 -27.78
N ASP A 73 -1.89 -4.22 -26.90
CA ASP A 73 -2.46 -3.85 -25.62
C ASP A 73 -3.72 -2.98 -25.82
N PHE A 74 -3.68 -2.01 -26.74
CA PHE A 74 -4.85 -1.20 -27.11
C PHE A 74 -5.98 -2.03 -27.74
N GLU A 75 -5.66 -2.93 -28.66
CA GLU A 75 -6.62 -3.85 -29.26
C GLU A 75 -7.26 -4.77 -28.21
N SER A 76 -6.49 -5.27 -27.24
CA SER A 76 -7.01 -6.11 -26.15
C SER A 76 -7.97 -5.36 -25.22
N LEU A 77 -7.72 -4.06 -25.03
CA LEU A 77 -8.62 -3.14 -24.34
C LEU A 77 -9.87 -2.78 -25.16
N GLY A 78 -9.99 -3.25 -26.40
CA GLY A 78 -11.13 -2.98 -27.28
C GLY A 78 -10.99 -1.71 -28.13
N PHE A 79 -9.82 -1.06 -28.15
CA PHE A 79 -9.59 0.08 -29.04
C PHE A 79 -9.44 -0.38 -30.48
N THR A 80 -10.01 0.41 -31.39
CA THR A 80 -9.89 0.20 -32.84
C THR A 80 -8.84 1.15 -33.41
N HIS A 81 -7.92 0.63 -34.22
CA HIS A 81 -7.04 1.46 -35.05
C HIS A 81 -7.88 2.12 -36.15
N ILE A 82 -8.11 3.44 -36.03
CA ILE A 82 -9.01 4.19 -36.92
C ILE A 82 -8.28 5.10 -37.90
N GLY A 83 -7.00 5.41 -37.68
CA GLY A 83 -6.27 6.24 -38.62
C GLY A 83 -4.76 6.19 -38.50
N GLN A 84 -4.11 6.42 -39.63
CA GLN A 84 -2.67 6.63 -39.78
C GLN A 84 -2.43 8.11 -40.08
N HIS A 85 -1.46 8.74 -39.42
CA HIS A 85 -1.14 10.14 -39.74
C HIS A 85 -0.69 10.29 -41.20
N ARG A 86 -1.09 11.38 -41.85
CA ARG A 86 -0.92 11.59 -43.30
C ARG A 86 0.53 11.57 -43.80
N SER A 87 1.45 11.97 -42.94
CA SER A 87 2.87 12.20 -43.25
C SER A 87 3.84 11.59 -42.23
N LYS A 88 3.36 11.12 -41.07
CA LYS A 88 4.18 10.73 -39.92
C LYS A 88 3.90 9.28 -39.52
N ASP A 89 4.86 8.66 -38.85
CA ASP A 89 4.72 7.31 -38.27
C ASP A 89 3.96 7.37 -36.93
N VAL A 90 2.67 7.69 -37.03
CA VAL A 90 1.77 7.93 -35.90
C VAL A 90 0.44 7.24 -36.14
N LEU A 91 -0.01 6.44 -35.17
CA LEU A 91 -1.27 5.70 -35.20
C LEU A 91 -2.30 6.32 -34.26
N LEU A 92 -3.57 6.31 -34.68
CA LEU A 92 -4.72 6.75 -33.90
C LEU A 92 -5.63 5.56 -33.56
N PHE A 93 -5.86 5.36 -32.27
CA PHE A 93 -6.76 4.37 -31.71
C PHE A 93 -7.94 5.04 -31.02
N ARG A 94 -9.14 4.47 -31.16
CA ARG A 94 -10.37 5.01 -30.56
C ARG A 94 -11.26 3.93 -29.94
N GLN A 95 -11.89 4.29 -28.82
CA GLN A 95 -13.00 3.59 -28.18
C GLN A 95 -13.85 4.62 -27.42
N GLY A 96 -15.16 4.63 -27.64
CA GLY A 96 -16.04 5.67 -27.12
C GLY A 96 -15.50 7.08 -27.40
N GLY A 97 -15.42 7.92 -26.36
CA GLY A 97 -14.83 9.25 -26.41
C GLY A 97 -13.32 9.30 -26.17
N ILE A 98 -12.62 8.17 -26.13
CA ILE A 98 -11.19 8.08 -25.80
C ILE A 98 -10.37 7.97 -27.08
N ASN A 99 -9.35 8.83 -27.22
CA ASN A 99 -8.37 8.79 -28.31
C ASN A 99 -6.98 8.51 -27.75
N LEU A 100 -6.34 7.45 -28.22
CA LEU A 100 -4.96 7.11 -27.89
C LEU A 100 -4.09 7.19 -29.14
N ILE A 101 -2.94 7.83 -29.02
CA ILE A 101 -1.99 8.02 -30.12
C ILE A 101 -0.71 7.26 -29.80
N ILE A 102 -0.18 6.51 -30.76
CA ILE A 102 1.17 5.93 -30.67
C ILE A 102 2.05 6.67 -31.68
N ASN A 103 3.05 7.40 -31.17
CA ASN A 103 3.97 8.19 -31.99
C ASN A 103 5.37 7.55 -32.03
N ARG A 104 5.80 7.16 -33.22
CA ARG A 104 7.14 6.63 -33.52
C ARG A 104 7.90 7.50 -34.54
N GLU A 105 7.43 8.72 -34.79
CA GLU A 105 8.02 9.62 -35.77
C GLU A 105 9.49 9.92 -35.42
N PRO A 106 10.47 9.58 -36.27
CA PRO A 106 11.88 9.83 -35.99
C PRO A 106 12.20 11.33 -35.92
N SER A 107 13.26 11.69 -35.19
CA SER A 107 13.69 13.09 -35.05
C SER A 107 12.62 14.06 -34.52
N SER A 108 11.58 13.53 -33.87
CA SER A 108 10.50 14.29 -33.25
C SER A 108 10.71 14.45 -31.74
N PHE A 109 9.86 15.25 -31.09
CA PHE A 109 9.82 15.33 -29.63
C PHE A 109 9.53 13.95 -29.00
N ALA A 110 8.56 13.21 -29.55
CA ALA A 110 8.19 11.87 -29.08
C ALA A 110 9.37 10.89 -29.16
N HIS A 111 10.17 10.96 -30.24
CA HIS A 111 11.36 10.13 -30.38
C HIS A 111 12.43 10.46 -29.32
N SER A 112 12.71 11.75 -29.12
CA SER A 112 13.66 12.19 -28.08
C SER A 112 13.18 11.83 -26.67
N PHE A 113 11.88 11.98 -26.38
CA PHE A 113 11.29 11.61 -25.09
C PHE A 113 11.36 10.09 -24.87
N GLY A 114 10.99 9.30 -25.88
CA GLY A 114 11.04 7.84 -25.83
C GLY A 114 12.47 7.27 -25.76
N THR A 115 13.48 8.01 -26.21
CA THR A 115 14.89 7.62 -26.04
C THR A 115 15.31 7.62 -24.57
N VAL A 116 14.74 8.54 -23.77
CA VAL A 116 15.04 8.67 -22.33
C VAL A 116 14.11 7.80 -21.49
N HIS A 117 12.81 7.80 -21.80
CA HIS A 117 11.76 7.21 -20.97
C HIS A 117 11.20 5.90 -21.52
N GLY A 118 11.73 5.41 -22.65
CA GLY A 118 11.22 4.21 -23.32
C GLY A 118 9.78 4.38 -23.82
N THR A 119 8.94 3.39 -23.51
CA THR A 119 7.51 3.40 -23.84
C THR A 119 6.72 4.09 -22.73
N SER A 120 6.30 5.33 -22.95
CA SER A 120 5.69 6.17 -21.92
C SER A 120 4.69 7.17 -22.52
N VAL A 121 3.93 7.85 -21.66
CA VAL A 121 3.04 8.95 -22.08
C VAL A 121 3.86 10.24 -22.23
N CYS A 122 4.06 10.71 -23.46
CA CYS A 122 4.82 11.93 -23.76
C CYS A 122 3.98 13.19 -23.96
N ALA A 123 2.67 13.04 -24.14
CA ALA A 123 1.78 14.18 -24.16
C ALA A 123 0.35 13.85 -23.71
N LEU A 124 -0.31 14.88 -23.20
CA LEU A 124 -1.75 14.90 -22.95
C LEU A 124 -2.35 16.04 -23.78
N ALA A 125 -3.59 15.91 -24.21
CA ALA A 125 -4.32 17.01 -24.83
C ALA A 125 -5.59 17.32 -24.05
N TYR A 126 -5.82 18.60 -23.75
CA TYR A 126 -7.01 19.07 -23.05
C TYR A 126 -7.89 19.85 -24.02
N ARG A 127 -9.19 19.52 -24.03
CA ARG A 127 -10.19 20.36 -24.70
C ARG A 127 -10.42 21.62 -23.88
N ALA A 128 -10.42 22.76 -24.55
CA ALA A 128 -10.65 24.05 -23.94
C ALA A 128 -11.60 24.88 -24.81
N SER A 129 -12.48 25.62 -24.15
CA SER A 129 -13.42 26.52 -24.84
C SER A 129 -12.71 27.69 -25.56
N GLU A 130 -11.51 28.07 -25.09
CA GLU A 130 -10.67 29.10 -25.71
C GLU A 130 -9.17 28.73 -25.63
N ALA A 131 -8.73 27.72 -26.40
CA ALA A 131 -7.37 27.19 -26.28
C ALA A 131 -6.23 28.23 -26.44
N PRO A 132 -6.28 29.18 -27.39
CA PRO A 132 -5.25 30.22 -27.50
C PRO A 132 -5.14 31.10 -26.26
N ARG A 133 -6.28 31.47 -25.67
CA ARG A 133 -6.32 32.30 -24.45
C ARG A 133 -5.78 31.55 -23.25
N LEU A 134 -6.12 30.25 -23.12
CA LEU A 134 -5.61 29.39 -22.06
C LEU A 134 -4.10 29.15 -22.20
N HIS A 135 -3.60 28.96 -23.43
CA HIS A 135 -2.17 28.87 -23.72
C HIS A 135 -1.43 30.12 -23.27
N ASP A 136 -1.87 31.30 -23.73
CA ASP A 136 -1.27 32.58 -23.38
C ASP A 136 -1.28 32.83 -21.86
N TYR A 137 -2.38 32.44 -21.20
CA TYR A 137 -2.50 32.51 -19.75
C TYR A 137 -1.49 31.60 -19.06
N ALA A 138 -1.42 30.32 -19.43
CA ALA A 138 -0.50 29.36 -18.82
C ALA A 138 0.97 29.80 -18.99
N VAL A 139 1.34 30.33 -20.16
CA VAL A 139 2.68 30.88 -20.41
C VAL A 139 2.97 32.09 -19.51
N ARG A 140 2.01 33.02 -19.31
CA ARG A 140 2.16 34.13 -18.35
C ARG A 140 2.30 33.66 -16.91
N GLN A 141 1.73 32.51 -16.55
CA GLN A 141 1.86 31.89 -15.23
C GLN A 141 3.18 31.12 -15.05
N GLY A 142 4.03 31.09 -16.07
CA GLY A 142 5.38 30.50 -16.03
C GLY A 142 5.49 29.13 -16.70
N ALA A 143 4.46 28.63 -17.39
CA ALA A 143 4.61 27.46 -18.22
C ALA A 143 5.53 27.76 -19.42
N GLN A 144 6.34 26.77 -19.82
CA GLN A 144 7.21 26.93 -20.97
C GLN A 144 6.44 26.66 -22.27
N ASP A 145 6.42 27.62 -23.17
CA ASP A 145 5.84 27.48 -24.51
C ASP A 145 6.55 26.39 -25.31
N TYR A 146 5.79 25.61 -26.09
CA TYR A 146 6.31 24.64 -27.04
C TYR A 146 5.78 24.91 -28.44
N LYS A 147 6.71 25.17 -29.36
CA LYS A 147 6.42 25.30 -30.79
C LYS A 147 7.01 24.10 -31.52
N GLY A 148 6.14 23.19 -31.93
CA GLY A 148 6.49 22.04 -32.77
C GLY A 148 6.81 22.45 -34.21
N VAL A 149 7.47 21.56 -34.94
CA VAL A 149 7.65 21.67 -36.39
C VAL A 149 6.52 20.90 -37.07
N ASN A 150 5.68 21.59 -37.82
CA ASN A 150 4.54 20.99 -38.53
C ASN A 150 4.87 20.81 -40.01
N GLY A 151 4.41 19.70 -40.59
CA GLY A 151 4.46 19.46 -42.03
C GLY A 151 3.43 20.30 -42.80
N PRO A 152 3.56 20.39 -44.14
CA PRO A 152 2.60 21.12 -44.97
C PRO A 152 1.17 20.58 -44.83
N GLY A 153 0.23 21.44 -44.40
CA GLY A 153 -1.18 21.09 -44.26
C GLY A 153 -1.55 20.38 -42.97
N GLU A 154 -0.64 20.28 -42.01
CA GLU A 154 -0.88 19.82 -40.63
C GLU A 154 -1.34 20.97 -39.73
N LEU A 155 -2.16 20.67 -38.71
CA LEU A 155 -2.59 21.67 -37.75
C LEU A 155 -1.46 22.12 -36.81
N SER A 156 -1.42 23.41 -36.53
CA SER A 156 -0.54 23.98 -35.50
C SER A 156 -1.26 24.03 -34.16
N ILE A 157 -1.17 22.94 -33.40
CA ILE A 157 -1.82 22.84 -32.09
C ILE A 157 -0.94 23.52 -31.02
N PRO A 158 -1.47 24.50 -30.26
CA PRO A 158 -0.72 25.14 -29.18
C PRO A 158 -0.43 24.15 -28.05
N ALA A 159 0.78 24.22 -27.49
CA ALA A 159 1.20 23.33 -26.42
C ALA A 159 2.14 24.02 -25.43
N ILE A 160 2.15 23.50 -24.20
CA ILE A 160 3.09 23.90 -23.15
C ILE A 160 3.87 22.68 -22.64
N ARG A 161 5.06 22.90 -22.10
CA ARG A 161 5.83 21.87 -21.39
C ARG A 161 5.48 21.86 -19.90
N THR A 162 5.30 20.67 -19.36
CA THR A 162 5.17 20.40 -17.92
C THR A 162 6.54 20.38 -17.23
N ILE A 163 6.53 20.27 -15.90
CA ILE A 163 7.75 20.16 -15.07
C ILE A 163 8.60 18.93 -15.46
N SER A 164 7.95 17.82 -15.82
CA SER A 164 8.63 16.60 -16.32
C SER A 164 9.16 16.70 -17.76
N GLY A 165 8.90 17.80 -18.46
CA GLY A 165 9.23 17.94 -19.89
C GLY A 165 8.19 17.36 -20.86
N ARG A 166 7.19 16.61 -20.37
CA ARG A 166 5.98 16.16 -21.11
C ARG A 166 5.21 17.36 -21.68
N LEU A 167 4.51 17.18 -22.80
CA LEU A 167 3.65 18.21 -23.38
C LEU A 167 2.19 18.15 -22.88
N ILE A 168 1.56 19.32 -22.82
CA ILE A 168 0.11 19.47 -22.76
C ILE A 168 -0.34 20.29 -23.97
N TYR A 169 -1.07 19.65 -24.89
CA TYR A 169 -1.73 20.29 -26.02
C TYR A 169 -3.07 20.89 -25.60
N LEU A 170 -3.45 22.02 -26.20
CA LEU A 170 -4.74 22.67 -25.96
C LEU A 170 -5.55 22.70 -27.25
N ILE A 171 -6.71 22.06 -27.23
CA ILE A 171 -7.58 21.87 -28.39
C ILE A 171 -8.78 22.81 -28.26
N ASP A 172 -8.95 23.72 -29.22
CA ASP A 172 -10.04 24.69 -29.21
C ASP A 172 -11.34 24.04 -29.71
N GLU A 173 -12.34 23.95 -28.83
CA GLU A 173 -13.65 23.37 -29.19
C GLU A 173 -14.45 24.24 -30.15
N ARG A 174 -14.11 25.52 -30.31
CA ARG A 174 -14.82 26.44 -31.22
C ARG A 174 -14.49 26.18 -32.69
N ASP A 175 -13.39 25.48 -32.99
CA ASP A 175 -12.99 25.16 -34.37
C ASP A 175 -13.72 23.92 -34.93
N ALA A 176 -15.04 23.87 -34.68
CA ALA A 176 -15.88 22.68 -34.83
C ALA A 176 -16.24 22.26 -36.28
N ARG A 177 -15.54 22.77 -37.31
CA ARG A 177 -15.87 22.39 -38.71
C ARG A 177 -15.24 21.07 -39.14
N LYS A 178 -14.06 20.73 -38.58
CA LYS A 178 -13.34 19.46 -38.77
C LYS A 178 -12.53 19.19 -37.52
N SER A 179 -12.56 17.96 -37.01
CA SER A 179 -11.70 17.56 -35.88
C SER A 179 -10.23 17.54 -36.30
N ILE A 180 -9.32 17.57 -35.32
CA ILE A 180 -7.87 17.44 -35.60
C ILE A 180 -7.56 16.14 -36.37
N TYR A 181 -8.35 15.09 -36.13
CA TYR A 181 -8.21 13.79 -36.76
C TYR A 181 -8.59 13.82 -38.25
N ASP A 182 -9.61 14.59 -38.62
CA ASP A 182 -10.05 14.73 -40.02
C ASP A 182 -9.03 15.47 -40.90
N VAL A 183 -8.16 16.26 -40.27
CA VAL A 183 -7.14 17.06 -40.96
C VAL A 183 -5.81 16.31 -41.05
N ASP A 184 -5.39 15.68 -39.96
CA ASP A 184 -4.02 15.14 -39.80
C ASP A 184 -3.93 13.62 -40.02
N PHE A 185 -5.06 12.89 -40.00
CA PHE A 185 -5.08 11.42 -40.16
C PHE A 185 -5.83 10.96 -41.42
N LEU A 186 -5.35 9.88 -42.03
CA LEU A 186 -6.03 9.09 -43.04
C LEU A 186 -6.73 7.91 -42.35
N PRO A 187 -8.03 7.67 -42.62
CA PRO A 187 -8.75 6.56 -42.00
C PRO A 187 -8.23 5.20 -42.49
N THR A 188 -8.14 4.21 -41.58
CA THR A 188 -7.53 2.90 -41.87
C THR A 188 -8.54 1.73 -41.96
N SER A 189 -9.75 1.82 -41.41
CA SER A 189 -10.85 0.84 -41.67
C SER A 189 -12.24 1.33 -41.24
N GLU A 190 -13.29 0.79 -41.88
CA GLU A 190 -14.73 1.08 -41.63
C GLU A 190 -15.33 0.30 -40.43
N GLY A 191 -14.52 -0.04 -39.43
CA GLY A 191 -14.99 -0.74 -38.23
C GLY A 191 -15.72 0.21 -37.27
N SER A 192 -16.91 -0.17 -36.79
CA SER A 192 -17.56 0.56 -35.70
C SER A 192 -16.71 0.47 -34.43
N CYS A 193 -16.31 1.60 -33.86
CA CYS A 193 -15.66 1.62 -32.56
C CYS A 193 -16.65 1.13 -31.49
N SER A 194 -16.18 0.27 -30.57
CA SER A 194 -16.95 -0.01 -29.35
C SER A 194 -17.08 1.27 -28.51
N ASP A 195 -18.09 1.30 -27.66
CA ASP A 195 -18.36 2.35 -26.69
C ASP A 195 -18.54 1.76 -25.27
N ASP A 196 -17.90 0.60 -25.02
CA ASP A 196 -17.92 -0.03 -23.70
C ASP A 196 -17.07 0.76 -22.68
N LEU A 197 -15.90 1.26 -23.12
CA LEU A 197 -15.14 2.30 -22.41
C LEU A 197 -15.49 3.68 -22.97
N ARG A 198 -15.95 4.58 -22.10
CA ARG A 198 -16.54 5.88 -22.47
C ARG A 198 -15.52 7.01 -22.52
N THR A 199 -14.76 7.18 -21.44
CA THR A 199 -13.88 8.34 -21.20
C THR A 199 -12.68 7.94 -20.34
N ILE A 200 -11.65 8.79 -20.29
CA ILE A 200 -10.60 8.69 -19.28
C ILE A 200 -11.15 9.24 -17.97
N ASP A 201 -11.15 8.43 -16.91
CA ASP A 201 -11.67 8.80 -15.59
C ASP A 201 -10.65 9.63 -14.79
N HIS A 202 -9.41 9.14 -14.74
CA HIS A 202 -8.30 9.80 -14.09
C HIS A 202 -6.95 9.31 -14.64
N ILE A 203 -5.90 10.11 -14.38
CA ILE A 203 -4.52 9.81 -14.72
C ILE A 203 -3.73 9.73 -13.43
N SER A 204 -2.99 8.64 -13.23
CA SER A 204 -2.06 8.54 -12.12
C SER A 204 -0.62 8.72 -12.59
N GLN A 205 0.14 9.55 -11.89
CA GLN A 205 1.54 9.82 -12.17
C GLN A 205 2.40 9.71 -10.93
N SER A 206 3.60 9.17 -11.10
CA SER A 206 4.63 9.14 -10.06
C SER A 206 5.46 10.42 -10.12
N VAL A 207 5.67 11.05 -8.97
CA VAL A 207 6.42 12.29 -8.79
C VAL A 207 7.58 12.05 -7.81
N ARG A 208 8.68 12.77 -7.95
CA ARG A 208 9.85 12.58 -7.07
C ARG A 208 9.53 13.05 -5.66
N GLN A 209 10.23 12.48 -4.69
CA GLN A 209 10.17 12.91 -3.29
C GLN A 209 10.42 14.43 -3.18
N GLY A 210 9.52 15.12 -2.47
CA GLY A 210 9.48 16.57 -2.28
C GLY A 210 8.88 17.39 -3.43
N GLU A 211 8.54 16.79 -4.58
CA GLU A 211 8.16 17.51 -5.79
C GLU A 211 6.64 17.71 -5.97
N THR A 212 5.78 17.03 -5.19
CA THR A 212 4.31 17.16 -5.31
C THR A 212 3.86 18.61 -5.22
N LYS A 213 4.45 19.41 -4.33
CA LYS A 213 4.10 20.84 -4.17
C LYS A 213 4.33 21.65 -5.46
N LYS A 214 5.36 21.29 -6.26
CA LYS A 214 5.63 21.96 -7.53
C LYS A 214 4.56 21.60 -8.56
N TRP A 215 4.16 20.32 -8.61
CA TRP A 215 3.09 19.86 -9.48
C TRP A 215 1.72 20.45 -9.15
N VAL A 216 1.34 20.46 -7.86
CA VAL A 216 0.10 21.12 -7.40
C VAL A 216 0.10 22.58 -7.86
N ARG A 217 1.20 23.30 -7.63
CA ARG A 217 1.33 24.70 -8.06
C ARG A 217 1.23 24.86 -9.58
N PHE A 218 1.83 23.96 -10.36
CA PHE A 218 1.73 24.00 -11.82
C PHE A 218 0.29 23.84 -12.29
N TYR A 219 -0.42 22.81 -11.83
CA TYR A 219 -1.82 22.58 -12.22
C TYR A 219 -2.76 23.69 -11.75
N SER A 220 -2.61 24.16 -10.51
CA SER A 220 -3.42 25.25 -9.98
C SER A 220 -3.19 26.57 -10.71
N ARG A 221 -1.94 26.94 -11.02
CA ARG A 221 -1.65 28.21 -11.69
C ARG A 221 -1.96 28.19 -13.18
N CYS A 222 -1.67 27.10 -13.88
CA CYS A 222 -1.88 27.05 -15.33
C CYS A 222 -3.33 26.77 -15.72
N PHE A 223 -4.07 26.03 -14.89
CA PHE A 223 -5.38 25.49 -15.26
C PHE A 223 -6.46 25.68 -14.19
N GLY A 224 -6.15 26.29 -13.05
CA GLY A 224 -7.14 26.49 -11.98
C GLY A 224 -7.53 25.23 -11.21
N PHE A 225 -6.73 24.16 -11.32
CA PHE A 225 -7.02 22.91 -10.62
C PHE A 225 -6.91 23.09 -9.11
N ARG A 226 -7.66 22.27 -8.37
CA ARG A 226 -7.68 22.25 -6.90
C ARG A 226 -7.28 20.89 -6.39
N VAL A 227 -6.59 20.86 -5.26
CA VAL A 227 -6.40 19.62 -4.49
C VAL A 227 -7.79 19.20 -3.99
N ILE A 228 -8.21 17.99 -4.36
CA ILE A 228 -9.50 17.42 -3.94
C ILE A 228 -9.32 16.27 -2.95
N GLU A 229 -8.12 15.69 -2.88
CA GLU A 229 -7.80 14.58 -1.98
C GLU A 229 -6.28 14.57 -1.72
N HIS A 230 -5.88 14.21 -0.49
CA HIS A 230 -4.48 14.04 -0.09
C HIS A 230 -4.42 12.97 0.99
N ASN A 231 -3.72 11.86 0.70
CA ASN A 231 -3.69 10.68 1.55
C ASN A 231 -2.29 10.07 1.61
N SER A 232 -2.00 9.35 2.69
CA SER A 232 -0.91 8.36 2.71
C SER A 232 -1.44 7.00 2.25
N ILE A 233 -0.67 6.35 1.39
CA ILE A 233 -0.89 5.01 0.86
C ILE A 233 0.19 4.10 1.42
N VAL A 234 -0.21 2.93 1.91
CA VAL A 234 0.71 1.89 2.37
C VAL A 234 1.13 1.02 1.20
N ASP A 235 2.39 1.11 0.80
CA ASP A 235 3.05 0.20 -0.11
C ASP A 235 3.76 -0.92 0.69
N PRO A 236 3.86 -2.16 0.16
CA PRO A 236 4.55 -3.24 0.85
C PRO A 236 6.00 -2.96 1.27
N LYS A 237 6.65 -1.95 0.66
CA LYS A 237 8.02 -1.52 0.94
C LYS A 237 8.12 -0.19 1.69
N GLY A 238 7.00 0.49 1.97
CA GLY A 238 6.98 1.76 2.71
C GLY A 238 5.76 2.62 2.41
N TYR A 239 5.84 3.93 2.62
CA TYR A 239 4.73 4.85 2.38
C TYR A 239 4.86 5.61 1.06
N VAL A 240 3.71 5.90 0.46
CA VAL A 240 3.56 6.76 -0.71
C VAL A 240 2.53 7.84 -0.38
N LEU A 241 2.84 9.11 -0.57
CA LEU A 241 1.86 10.18 -0.49
C LEU A 241 1.11 10.29 -1.82
N SER A 242 -0.20 10.24 -1.79
CA SER A 242 -1.07 10.44 -2.96
C SER A 242 -1.83 11.74 -2.84
N THR A 243 -1.63 12.63 -3.81
CA THR A 243 -2.32 13.92 -3.90
C THR A 243 -3.10 13.99 -5.19
N VAL A 244 -4.41 14.18 -5.10
CA VAL A 244 -5.27 14.30 -6.28
C VAL A 244 -5.61 15.76 -6.52
N VAL A 245 -5.32 16.22 -7.73
CA VAL A 245 -5.75 17.52 -8.24
C VAL A 245 -6.77 17.35 -9.36
N ALA A 246 -7.78 18.21 -9.40
CA ALA A 246 -8.80 18.20 -10.44
C ALA A 246 -9.21 19.60 -10.85
N ASP A 247 -9.73 19.75 -12.06
CA ASP A 247 -10.46 20.95 -12.44
C ASP A 247 -11.76 21.08 -11.62
N PRO A 248 -12.37 22.28 -11.54
CA PRO A 248 -13.57 22.51 -10.74
C PRO A 248 -14.75 21.58 -11.05
N GLU A 249 -14.89 21.12 -12.30
CA GLU A 249 -15.95 20.21 -12.74
C GLU A 249 -15.55 18.73 -12.65
N ARG A 250 -14.30 18.43 -12.25
CA ARG A 250 -13.71 17.08 -12.17
C ARG A 250 -13.76 16.31 -13.49
N LYS A 251 -13.63 17.00 -14.62
CA LYS A 251 -13.46 16.42 -15.96
C LYS A 251 -12.06 15.85 -16.18
N ILE A 252 -11.07 16.39 -15.49
CA ILE A 252 -9.69 15.94 -15.48
C ILE A 252 -9.26 15.78 -14.03
N GLN A 253 -8.77 14.60 -13.69
CA GLN A 253 -8.32 14.24 -12.35
C GLN A 253 -6.92 13.63 -12.46
N ILE A 254 -5.96 14.19 -11.75
CA ILE A 254 -4.56 13.75 -11.73
C ILE A 254 -4.19 13.29 -10.32
N CYS A 255 -3.94 12.00 -10.16
CA CYS A 255 -3.47 11.38 -8.93
C CYS A 255 -1.94 11.35 -8.93
N MET A 256 -1.30 12.12 -8.04
CA MET A 256 0.16 12.23 -7.95
C MET A 256 0.67 11.41 -6.78
N ASN A 257 1.49 10.40 -7.07
CA ASN A 257 2.06 9.50 -6.08
C ASN A 257 3.54 9.86 -5.84
N GLU A 258 3.90 10.14 -4.59
CA GLU A 258 5.25 10.52 -4.16
C GLU A 258 5.79 9.48 -3.17
N PRO A 259 6.98 8.89 -3.39
CA PRO A 259 7.56 7.96 -2.43
C PRO A 259 8.03 8.71 -1.17
N VAL A 260 7.68 8.18 0.00
CA VAL A 260 8.24 8.62 1.29
C VAL A 260 9.47 7.78 1.64
N ASP A 261 9.34 6.47 1.44
CA ASP A 261 10.39 5.50 1.71
C ASP A 261 10.93 4.86 0.42
N ASP A 262 12.14 4.34 0.51
CA ASP A 262 12.82 3.62 -0.57
C ASP A 262 12.17 2.24 -0.82
N GLY A 263 12.29 1.74 -2.04
CA GLY A 263 11.82 0.43 -2.48
C GLY A 263 10.33 0.37 -2.85
N THR A 264 9.57 1.45 -2.71
CA THR A 264 8.15 1.52 -3.08
C THR A 264 7.95 1.35 -4.60
N ASP A 265 6.74 0.95 -5.03
CA ASP A 265 6.42 0.85 -6.47
C ASP A 265 6.56 2.19 -7.19
N CYS A 266 6.29 3.28 -6.48
CA CYS A 266 6.50 4.62 -6.98
C CYS A 266 7.98 4.93 -7.22
N GLU A 267 8.86 4.59 -6.27
CA GLU A 267 10.30 4.81 -6.41
C GLU A 267 10.91 3.91 -7.50
N ARG A 268 10.48 2.64 -7.59
CA ARG A 268 10.85 1.75 -8.70
C ARG A 268 10.47 2.36 -10.05
N PHE A 269 9.21 2.81 -10.19
CA PHE A 269 8.76 3.44 -11.43
C PHE A 269 9.63 4.67 -11.78
N LEU A 270 9.93 5.54 -10.82
CA LEU A 270 10.77 6.73 -11.07
C LEU A 270 12.17 6.36 -11.55
N ARG A 271 12.76 5.30 -10.99
CA ARG A 271 14.07 4.80 -11.42
C ARG A 271 14.02 4.23 -12.83
N ASP A 272 13.05 3.35 -13.10
CA ASP A 272 12.97 2.59 -14.34
C ASP A 272 12.50 3.48 -15.51
N ASN A 273 11.66 4.47 -15.23
CA ASN A 273 11.22 5.50 -16.18
C ASN A 273 12.23 6.65 -16.34
N PHE A 274 13.36 6.63 -15.61
CA PHE A 274 14.33 7.72 -15.57
C PHE A 274 13.72 9.10 -15.21
N GLY A 275 12.67 9.10 -14.39
CA GLY A 275 12.00 10.31 -13.91
C GLY A 275 10.50 10.19 -13.75
N GLU A 276 9.86 11.33 -13.52
CA GLU A 276 8.43 11.46 -13.29
C GLU A 276 7.63 11.12 -14.55
N GLY A 277 6.46 10.52 -14.39
CA GLY A 277 5.69 10.05 -15.54
C GLY A 277 4.32 9.51 -15.16
N VAL A 278 3.46 9.35 -16.17
CA VAL A 278 2.18 8.65 -15.99
C VAL A 278 2.49 7.19 -15.68
N GLN A 279 2.00 6.69 -14.56
CA GLN A 279 2.14 5.31 -14.15
C GLN A 279 0.94 4.48 -14.66
N HIS A 280 -0.27 5.04 -14.59
CA HIS A 280 -1.45 4.38 -15.16
C HIS A 280 -2.54 5.34 -15.61
N LEU A 281 -3.41 4.83 -16.49
CA LEU A 281 -4.62 5.50 -16.97
C LEU A 281 -5.85 4.69 -16.60
N ALA A 282 -6.87 5.35 -16.06
CA ALA A 282 -8.16 4.74 -15.75
C ALA A 282 -9.21 5.09 -16.81
N PHE A 283 -9.95 4.09 -17.27
CA PHE A 283 -11.02 4.23 -18.26
C PHE A 283 -12.38 3.92 -17.65
N ALA A 284 -13.34 4.83 -17.83
CA ALA A 284 -14.69 4.71 -17.31
C ALA A 284 -15.57 3.80 -18.18
N THR A 285 -16.38 2.96 -17.56
CA THR A 285 -17.43 2.15 -18.18
C THR A 285 -18.72 2.23 -17.38
N ASP A 286 -19.87 1.97 -18.03
CA ASP A 286 -21.18 1.94 -17.39
C ASP A 286 -21.50 0.58 -16.74
N ASP A 287 -20.84 -0.51 -17.18
CA ASP A 287 -20.98 -1.85 -16.62
C ASP A 287 -19.65 -2.61 -16.74
N ILE A 288 -18.89 -2.64 -15.65
CA ILE A 288 -17.56 -3.27 -15.60
C ILE A 288 -17.65 -4.77 -15.85
N PHE A 289 -18.73 -5.43 -15.44
CA PHE A 289 -18.87 -6.87 -15.60
C PHE A 289 -19.19 -7.24 -17.04
N ALA A 290 -20.03 -6.47 -17.71
CA ALA A 290 -20.30 -6.63 -19.13
C ALA A 290 -19.04 -6.37 -19.96
N TYR A 291 -18.29 -5.30 -19.65
CA TYR A 291 -17.02 -5.02 -20.32
C TYR A 291 -16.00 -6.16 -20.11
N LEU A 292 -15.85 -6.66 -18.88
CA LEU A 292 -14.90 -7.74 -18.58
C LEU A 292 -15.38 -9.12 -19.10
N ASP A 293 -16.65 -9.25 -19.50
CA ASP A 293 -17.13 -10.44 -20.18
C ASP A 293 -16.41 -10.58 -21.54
N GLY A 294 -15.82 -11.75 -21.77
CA GLY A 294 -14.99 -11.98 -22.96
C GLY A 294 -13.61 -11.30 -22.95
N ALA A 295 -13.16 -10.67 -21.84
CA ALA A 295 -11.81 -10.08 -21.74
C ALA A 295 -10.70 -11.07 -22.16
N GLY A 296 -10.78 -12.33 -21.71
CA GLY A 296 -9.84 -13.37 -22.10
C GLY A 296 -9.85 -13.72 -23.60
N GLN A 297 -10.99 -13.56 -24.30
CA GLN A 297 -11.07 -13.76 -25.76
C GLN A 297 -10.39 -12.63 -26.52
N ARG A 298 -10.39 -11.42 -25.95
CA ARG A 298 -9.66 -10.26 -26.48
C ARG A 298 -8.17 -10.26 -26.11
N GLY A 299 -7.72 -11.22 -25.30
CA GLY A 299 -6.34 -11.27 -24.79
C GLY A 299 -6.05 -10.22 -23.70
N LEU A 300 -7.10 -9.72 -23.03
CA LEU A 300 -6.98 -8.78 -21.91
C LEU A 300 -6.82 -9.55 -20.59
N ASP A 301 -5.61 -9.50 -20.04
CA ASP A 301 -5.30 -10.13 -18.76
C ASP A 301 -5.56 -9.16 -17.60
N ILE A 302 -6.55 -9.48 -16.78
CA ILE A 302 -6.84 -8.73 -15.55
C ILE A 302 -5.97 -9.24 -14.40
N LEU A 303 -5.39 -8.29 -13.67
CA LEU A 303 -4.55 -8.50 -12.49
C LEU A 303 -5.29 -9.39 -11.47
N PRO A 304 -4.72 -10.55 -11.08
CA PRO A 304 -5.36 -11.44 -10.12
C PRO A 304 -5.32 -10.85 -8.72
N ILE A 305 -6.51 -10.59 -8.15
CA ILE A 305 -6.67 -10.18 -6.76
C ILE A 305 -6.78 -11.42 -5.86
N GLN A 306 -6.16 -11.35 -4.69
CA GLN A 306 -6.10 -12.47 -3.74
C GLN A 306 -7.51 -12.78 -3.18
N PHE A 307 -7.80 -14.06 -2.95
CA PHE A 307 -9.11 -14.49 -2.43
C PHE A 307 -9.47 -13.89 -1.07
N SER A 308 -8.46 -13.65 -0.23
CA SER A 308 -8.61 -13.03 1.09
C SER A 308 -9.18 -11.60 1.06
N TYR A 309 -9.00 -10.86 -0.04
CA TYR A 309 -9.70 -9.59 -0.25
C TYR A 309 -11.21 -9.79 -0.35
N TYR A 310 -11.65 -10.81 -1.09
CA TYR A 310 -13.08 -11.12 -1.20
C TYR A 310 -13.65 -11.68 0.11
N ASP A 311 -12.88 -12.48 0.84
CA ASP A 311 -13.27 -12.97 2.15
C ASP A 311 -13.47 -11.81 3.16
N SER A 312 -12.64 -10.76 3.09
CA SER A 312 -12.82 -9.57 3.96
C SER A 312 -14.10 -8.82 3.64
N LEU A 313 -14.47 -8.67 2.37
CA LEU A 313 -15.75 -8.06 1.98
C LEU A 313 -16.95 -8.85 2.56
N ILE A 314 -16.90 -10.18 2.56
CA ILE A 314 -17.97 -10.99 3.20
C ILE A 314 -18.02 -10.71 4.69
N ALA A 315 -16.87 -10.62 5.36
CA ALA A 315 -16.79 -10.31 6.79
C ALA A 315 -17.30 -8.90 7.12
N GLU A 316 -17.13 -7.94 6.22
CA GLU A 316 -17.65 -6.58 6.31
C GLU A 316 -19.16 -6.49 6.01
N GLY A 317 -19.80 -7.60 5.63
CA GLY A 317 -21.25 -7.69 5.43
C GLY A 317 -21.72 -7.43 4.00
N TYR A 318 -20.83 -7.45 3.00
CA TYR A 318 -21.24 -7.38 1.61
C TYR A 318 -22.05 -8.62 1.19
N ASN A 319 -22.97 -8.43 0.24
CA ASN A 319 -23.78 -9.52 -0.30
C ASN A 319 -22.89 -10.62 -0.91
N PRO A 320 -23.00 -11.89 -0.48
CA PRO A 320 -22.16 -12.98 -0.99
C PRO A 320 -22.24 -13.21 -2.51
N ASP A 321 -23.40 -13.02 -3.14
CA ASP A 321 -23.56 -13.17 -4.59
C ASP A 321 -22.80 -12.06 -5.35
N LEU A 322 -22.83 -10.84 -4.81
CA LEU A 322 -22.03 -9.73 -5.33
C LEU A 322 -20.54 -10.03 -5.18
N VAL A 323 -20.10 -10.49 -3.99
CA VAL A 323 -18.69 -10.83 -3.76
C VAL A 323 -18.22 -11.96 -4.68
N ALA A 324 -19.04 -13.00 -4.88
CA ALA A 324 -18.74 -14.07 -5.82
C ALA A 324 -18.57 -13.54 -7.25
N LYS A 325 -19.40 -12.56 -7.65
CA LYS A 325 -19.29 -11.88 -8.95
C LYS A 325 -18.00 -11.05 -9.03
N LEU A 326 -17.68 -10.26 -8.00
CA LEU A 326 -16.43 -9.48 -7.91
C LEU A 326 -15.20 -10.39 -8.05
N SER A 327 -15.18 -11.49 -7.29
CA SER A 327 -14.10 -12.47 -7.29
C SER A 327 -13.90 -13.12 -8.66
N ARG A 328 -14.99 -13.55 -9.30
CA ARG A 328 -14.94 -14.15 -10.64
C ARG A 328 -14.29 -13.24 -11.68
N TYR A 329 -14.59 -11.95 -11.62
CA TYR A 329 -14.08 -10.96 -12.59
C TYR A 329 -12.83 -10.23 -12.10
N LYS A 330 -12.29 -10.59 -10.93
CA LYS A 330 -11.12 -9.94 -10.30
C LYS A 330 -11.32 -8.44 -10.07
N VAL A 331 -12.56 -8.02 -9.80
CA VAL A 331 -12.96 -6.63 -9.57
C VAL A 331 -12.86 -6.32 -8.08
N MET A 332 -12.38 -5.13 -7.74
CA MET A 332 -12.38 -4.57 -6.39
C MET A 332 -13.51 -3.55 -6.25
N ILE A 333 -13.94 -3.27 -5.02
CA ILE A 333 -15.03 -2.37 -4.70
C ILE A 333 -14.71 -1.50 -3.48
N ASP A 334 -14.90 -0.19 -3.62
CA ASP A 334 -14.92 0.78 -2.53
C ASP A 334 -16.32 1.39 -2.41
N THR A 335 -16.80 1.58 -1.18
CA THR A 335 -18.12 2.18 -0.94
C THR A 335 -18.02 3.33 0.05
N GLU A 336 -18.59 4.47 -0.34
CA GLU A 336 -18.60 5.68 0.47
C GLU A 336 -19.92 6.43 0.24
N GLY A 337 -20.59 6.84 1.32
CA GLY A 337 -21.81 7.66 1.24
C GLY A 337 -22.98 7.03 0.47
N GLY A 338 -23.01 5.70 0.36
CA GLY A 338 -23.98 4.95 -0.46
C GLY A 338 -23.65 4.85 -1.95
N GLY A 339 -22.52 5.44 -2.38
CA GLY A 339 -21.95 5.23 -3.70
C GLY A 339 -21.03 4.01 -3.75
N GLN A 340 -20.77 3.51 -4.95
CA GLN A 340 -19.84 2.40 -5.21
C GLN A 340 -18.82 2.80 -6.28
N PHE A 341 -17.57 2.43 -6.06
CA PHE A 341 -16.49 2.51 -7.03
C PHE A 341 -16.00 1.10 -7.29
N LEU A 342 -16.34 0.56 -8.46
CA LEU A 342 -15.87 -0.74 -8.90
C LEU A 342 -14.68 -0.54 -9.82
N HIS A 343 -13.61 -1.28 -9.61
CA HIS A 343 -12.44 -1.14 -10.46
C HIS A 343 -11.63 -2.42 -10.62
N ALA A 344 -10.94 -2.54 -11.75
CA ALA A 344 -10.07 -3.66 -12.08
C ALA A 344 -8.82 -3.15 -12.81
N TYR A 345 -7.67 -3.74 -12.51
CA TYR A 345 -6.40 -3.38 -13.13
C TYR A 345 -6.02 -4.40 -14.20
N VAL A 346 -5.52 -3.92 -15.33
CA VAL A 346 -4.87 -4.77 -16.34
C VAL A 346 -3.51 -5.20 -15.79
N GLN A 347 -3.17 -6.48 -15.97
CA GLN A 347 -1.88 -7.04 -15.57
C GLN A 347 -0.75 -6.24 -16.26
N PRO A 348 0.12 -5.55 -15.50
CA PRO A 348 1.22 -4.80 -16.08
C PRO A 348 2.18 -5.75 -16.81
N LYS A 349 2.66 -5.34 -17.99
CA LYS A 349 3.69 -6.05 -18.75
C LYS A 349 4.99 -5.24 -18.68
N ASN A 350 6.03 -5.80 -18.06
CA ASN A 350 7.40 -5.24 -18.01
C ASN A 350 7.55 -3.85 -17.35
N ASP A 351 6.90 -3.59 -16.20
CA ASP A 351 7.04 -2.36 -15.38
C ASP A 351 6.75 -1.03 -16.12
N ARG A 352 5.91 -1.07 -17.16
CA ARG A 352 5.48 0.10 -17.94
C ARG A 352 4.14 0.66 -17.47
N VAL A 353 3.67 1.71 -18.16
CA VAL A 353 2.31 2.26 -18.03
C VAL A 353 1.31 1.10 -18.06
N PHE A 354 0.43 1.03 -17.06
CA PHE A 354 -0.65 0.06 -17.00
C PHE A 354 -2.03 0.76 -17.03
N PHE A 355 -3.09 -0.04 -17.07
CA PHE A 355 -4.45 0.46 -17.26
C PHE A 355 -5.38 0.00 -16.15
N GLU A 356 -6.36 0.83 -15.83
CA GLU A 356 -7.43 0.57 -14.89
C GLU A 356 -8.78 0.75 -15.59
N ILE A 357 -9.75 -0.09 -15.23
CA ILE A 357 -11.12 -0.01 -15.72
C ILE A 357 -11.98 0.32 -14.51
N VAL A 358 -12.81 1.35 -14.60
CA VAL A 358 -13.60 1.86 -13.47
C VAL A 358 -15.07 2.02 -13.83
N GLU A 359 -15.94 1.71 -12.87
CA GLU A 359 -17.37 2.02 -12.92
C GLU A 359 -17.74 2.77 -11.63
N ARG A 360 -18.26 3.99 -11.79
CA ARG A 360 -18.67 4.85 -10.68
C ARG A 360 -20.19 4.89 -10.55
N LYS A 361 -20.70 4.44 -9.40
CA LYS A 361 -22.12 4.59 -9.01
C LYS A 361 -22.21 5.60 -7.88
N HIS A 362 -22.41 6.87 -8.22
CA HIS A 362 -22.50 7.96 -7.23
C HIS A 362 -21.28 8.08 -6.29
N HIS A 363 -20.10 7.59 -6.70
CA HIS A 363 -18.86 7.61 -5.91
C HIS A 363 -17.83 8.58 -6.49
N ARG A 364 -17.15 9.32 -5.61
CA ARG A 364 -16.22 10.40 -5.98
C ARG A 364 -14.75 10.19 -5.54
N GLY A 365 -14.46 9.20 -4.69
CA GLY A 365 -13.12 8.82 -4.27
C GLY A 365 -12.41 7.86 -5.23
N PHE A 366 -11.21 7.39 -4.87
CA PHE A 366 -10.31 6.64 -5.77
C PHE A 366 -9.94 5.24 -5.26
N GLY A 367 -10.84 4.56 -4.54
CA GLY A 367 -10.59 3.19 -4.09
C GLY A 367 -9.49 3.10 -3.02
N ARG A 368 -9.49 4.04 -2.06
CA ARG A 368 -8.42 4.17 -1.06
C ARG A 368 -8.17 2.86 -0.30
N HIS A 369 -9.23 2.13 -0.03
CA HIS A 369 -9.22 0.88 0.73
C HIS A 369 -8.69 -0.31 -0.09
N ASP A 370 -8.73 -0.21 -1.42
CA ASP A 370 -8.32 -1.27 -2.34
C ASP A 370 -6.84 -1.19 -2.71
N VAL A 371 -6.17 -0.07 -2.41
CA VAL A 371 -4.80 0.18 -2.88
C VAL A 371 -3.82 -0.87 -2.38
N THR A 372 -3.94 -1.34 -1.14
CA THR A 372 -3.05 -2.39 -0.61
C THR A 372 -3.28 -3.73 -1.33
N ALA A 373 -4.53 -4.11 -1.61
CA ALA A 373 -4.84 -5.32 -2.35
C ALA A 373 -4.26 -5.27 -3.78
N ARG A 374 -4.40 -4.12 -4.45
CA ARG A 374 -3.76 -3.85 -5.74
C ARG A 374 -2.25 -4.00 -5.70
N LEU A 375 -1.57 -3.29 -4.78
CA LEU A 375 -0.10 -3.29 -4.70
C LEU A 375 0.45 -4.70 -4.40
N MET A 376 -0.22 -5.46 -3.52
CA MET A 376 0.15 -6.86 -3.25
C MET A 376 0.01 -7.75 -4.48
N ALA A 377 -1.09 -7.59 -5.23
CA ALA A 377 -1.32 -8.31 -6.48
C ALA A 377 -0.27 -7.97 -7.55
N GLN A 378 0.11 -6.69 -7.70
CA GLN A 378 1.13 -6.26 -8.67
C GLN A 378 2.52 -6.84 -8.36
N LYS A 379 2.83 -7.08 -7.10
CA LYS A 379 4.10 -7.70 -6.67
C LYS A 379 4.10 -9.23 -6.74
N GLY A 380 2.98 -9.86 -7.11
CA GLY A 380 2.87 -11.33 -7.10
C GLY A 380 3.00 -11.95 -5.70
N VAL A 381 2.80 -11.16 -4.64
CA VAL A 381 2.94 -11.62 -3.25
C VAL A 381 1.66 -12.35 -2.83
N VAL A 382 1.78 -13.65 -2.53
CA VAL A 382 0.66 -14.59 -2.28
C VAL A 382 0.16 -14.56 -0.81
N THR A 383 0.24 -13.43 -0.13
CA THR A 383 -0.22 -13.33 1.27
C THR A 383 -0.85 -11.98 1.57
N LEU A 384 -2.15 -11.96 1.88
CA LEU A 384 -2.74 -10.91 2.72
C LEU A 384 -2.99 -11.46 4.13
N PRO A 385 -2.87 -10.62 5.17
CA PRO A 385 -3.21 -10.95 6.55
C PRO A 385 -4.71 -11.24 6.70
N THR A 386 -5.06 -12.22 7.54
CA THR A 386 -6.41 -12.77 7.73
C THR A 386 -7.27 -11.99 8.73
N THR A 387 -7.30 -10.65 8.66
CA THR A 387 -8.23 -9.82 9.46
C THR A 387 -8.82 -8.72 8.58
N PRO A 388 -10.14 -8.48 8.62
CA PRO A 388 -10.77 -7.39 7.88
C PRO A 388 -10.17 -6.06 8.33
N PHE A 389 -9.57 -5.33 7.39
CA PHE A 389 -9.03 -3.99 7.61
C PHE A 389 -10.17 -3.00 7.41
N ILE A 390 -10.82 -2.61 8.50
CA ILE A 390 -11.68 -1.43 8.49
C ILE A 390 -10.75 -0.21 8.42
N PRO A 391 -10.82 0.61 7.37
CA PRO A 391 -9.98 1.78 7.25
C PRO A 391 -10.40 2.84 8.29
N PRO A 392 -9.49 3.38 9.10
CA PRO A 392 -9.83 4.59 9.81
C PRO A 392 -10.03 5.72 8.79
N ILE A 393 -11.09 6.49 8.98
CA ILE A 393 -11.06 7.92 8.66
C ILE A 393 -9.88 8.45 9.45
N LEU A 394 -8.75 8.73 8.79
CA LEU A 394 -7.61 9.35 9.44
C LEU A 394 -8.05 10.76 9.86
N PRO A 395 -8.07 11.11 11.15
CA PRO A 395 -7.82 12.50 11.49
C PRO A 395 -6.40 12.84 11.04
N ASP A 396 -6.24 14.07 10.62
CA ASP A 396 -5.01 14.69 10.16
C ASP A 396 -3.79 14.20 10.97
N VAL A 397 -2.90 13.41 10.36
CA VAL A 397 -1.61 13.05 10.98
C VAL A 397 -0.59 14.18 10.76
N SER A 398 -1.00 15.42 11.02
CA SER A 398 -0.09 16.39 11.61
C SER A 398 -0.10 16.11 13.11
N GLU A 399 0.89 15.35 13.59
CA GLU A 399 1.13 15.06 15.00
C GLU A 399 -0.03 14.35 15.71
N ALA A 400 0.15 13.07 16.06
CA ALA A 400 -0.33 12.64 17.37
C ALA A 400 0.49 13.43 18.41
N SER A 401 0.12 14.69 18.65
CA SER A 401 0.71 15.49 19.70
C SER A 401 0.28 14.84 21.01
N ALA A 402 1.24 14.30 21.75
CA ALA A 402 0.97 13.78 23.07
C ALA A 402 0.31 14.88 23.90
N ASP A 403 -0.93 14.66 24.31
CA ASP A 403 -1.66 15.54 25.22
C ASP A 403 -1.52 15.09 26.68
N GLY A 404 -2.05 15.87 27.62
CA GLY A 404 -1.97 15.57 29.05
C GLY A 404 -2.68 14.28 29.50
N SER A 405 -3.42 13.61 28.62
CA SER A 405 -4.07 12.32 28.87
C SER A 405 -3.34 11.13 28.24
N THR A 406 -2.25 11.36 27.52
CA THR A 406 -1.46 10.32 26.83
C THR A 406 -0.88 9.31 27.80
N THR A 407 -1.12 8.02 27.55
CA THR A 407 -0.46 6.92 28.26
C THR A 407 0.79 6.45 27.53
N LEU A 408 1.68 5.76 28.24
CA LEU A 408 2.96 5.29 27.70
C LEU A 408 3.01 3.76 27.69
N MET A 409 3.55 3.20 26.60
CA MET A 409 4.02 1.82 26.54
C MET A 409 5.53 1.84 26.26
N GLY A 410 6.31 1.17 27.10
CA GLY A 410 7.75 1.09 26.91
C GLY A 410 8.22 -0.06 26.03
N VAL A 411 9.39 0.09 25.42
CA VAL A 411 10.20 -1.02 24.93
C VAL A 411 11.61 -0.85 25.48
N VAL A 412 11.96 -1.62 26.51
CA VAL A 412 13.26 -1.50 27.21
C VAL A 412 14.29 -2.46 26.62
N GLY A 413 15.48 -1.96 26.29
CA GLY A 413 16.55 -2.76 25.70
C GLY A 413 17.91 -2.05 25.69
N ASP A 414 18.95 -2.79 25.28
CA ASP A 414 20.30 -2.26 25.07
C ASP A 414 21.06 -3.06 23.98
N PRO A 415 21.40 -2.47 22.83
CA PRO A 415 20.99 -1.14 22.36
C PRO A 415 19.53 -1.13 21.84
N THR A 416 18.88 0.03 21.85
CA THR A 416 17.51 0.17 21.30
C THR A 416 17.46 0.51 19.81
N SER A 417 18.60 0.84 19.19
CA SER A 417 18.69 1.26 17.78
C SER A 417 18.16 0.23 16.79
N HIS A 418 18.19 -1.06 17.14
CA HIS A 418 17.73 -2.15 16.27
C HIS A 418 16.28 -2.60 16.57
N LEU A 419 15.60 -1.94 17.53
CA LEU A 419 14.24 -2.29 17.89
C LEU A 419 13.24 -1.70 16.90
N ARG A 420 12.55 -2.58 16.17
CA ARG A 420 11.46 -2.19 15.24
C ARG A 420 10.08 -2.19 15.90
N MET A 421 9.98 -2.70 17.12
CA MET A 421 8.71 -2.81 17.82
C MET A 421 8.01 -1.49 18.15
N PRO A 422 8.72 -0.40 18.55
CA PRO A 422 8.07 0.89 18.77
C PRO A 422 7.31 1.40 17.56
N GLU A 423 7.83 1.18 16.36
CA GLU A 423 7.19 1.53 15.10
C GLU A 423 5.96 0.66 14.83
N ILE A 424 6.12 -0.67 14.92
CA ILE A 424 5.04 -1.64 14.65
C ILE A 424 3.86 -1.45 15.61
N VAL A 425 4.15 -1.35 16.92
CA VAL A 425 3.12 -1.21 17.95
C VAL A 425 2.59 0.22 18.01
N GLY A 426 3.43 1.23 17.80
CA GLY A 426 3.00 2.62 17.71
C GLY A 426 2.00 2.85 16.58
N HIS A 427 2.22 2.21 15.42
CA HIS A 427 1.27 2.22 14.32
C HIS A 427 -0.04 1.50 14.71
N TRP A 428 0.04 0.34 15.35
CA TRP A 428 -1.14 -0.39 15.82
C TRP A 428 -1.97 0.41 16.84
N LEU A 429 -1.32 1.11 17.79
CA LEU A 429 -1.97 1.98 18.77
C LEU A 429 -2.73 3.12 18.09
N ALA A 430 -2.11 3.78 17.12
CA ALA A 430 -2.72 4.86 16.36
C ALA A 430 -3.93 4.38 15.54
N LEU A 431 -3.82 3.21 14.90
CA LEU A 431 -4.93 2.61 14.13
C LEU A 431 -6.14 2.27 15.02
N ASN A 432 -5.91 1.92 16.28
CA ASN A 432 -6.98 1.57 17.24
C ASN A 432 -7.49 2.79 18.02
N GLY A 433 -7.08 4.01 17.66
CA GLY A 433 -7.51 5.25 18.32
C GLY A 433 -7.08 5.33 19.79
N LEU A 434 -6.04 4.58 20.18
CA LEU A 434 -5.53 4.56 21.55
C LEU A 434 -4.59 5.75 21.74
N ASN A 435 -4.89 6.62 22.72
CA ASN A 435 -4.01 7.72 23.11
C ASN A 435 -2.80 7.20 23.92
N THR A 436 -1.99 6.34 23.30
CA THR A 436 -0.81 5.72 23.89
C THR A 436 0.40 5.91 22.99
N ALA A 437 1.50 6.43 23.53
CA ALA A 437 2.78 6.50 22.85
C ALA A 437 3.63 5.25 23.15
N CYS A 438 4.14 4.57 22.12
CA CYS A 438 5.11 3.48 22.28
C CYS A 438 6.54 4.05 22.23
N VAL A 439 7.29 3.94 23.32
CA VAL A 439 8.56 4.65 23.54
C VAL A 439 9.70 3.66 23.75
N PRO A 440 10.80 3.73 22.97
CA PRO A 440 12.00 2.96 23.26
C PRO A 440 12.73 3.53 24.48
N PHE A 441 13.05 2.67 25.45
CA PHE A 441 13.84 3.01 26.62
C PHE A 441 15.21 2.34 26.54
N HIS A 442 16.24 3.11 26.21
CA HIS A 442 17.62 2.62 26.21
C HIS A 442 18.14 2.54 27.64
N VAL A 443 18.23 1.32 28.17
CA VAL A 443 18.60 1.07 29.57
C VAL A 443 19.67 -0.01 29.59
N GLY A 444 20.88 0.31 30.05
CA GLY A 444 21.94 -0.68 30.22
C GLY A 444 21.68 -1.65 31.40
N PRO A 445 22.33 -2.82 31.46
CA PRO A 445 22.11 -3.84 32.50
C PRO A 445 22.18 -3.32 33.94
N ASP A 446 23.15 -2.44 34.25
CA ASP A 446 23.34 -1.89 35.59
C ASP A 446 22.20 -0.95 36.03
N ALA A 447 21.49 -0.36 35.05
CA ALA A 447 20.38 0.56 35.28
C ALA A 447 19.01 -0.13 35.29
N LEU A 448 18.92 -1.42 34.95
CA LEU A 448 17.65 -2.14 34.82
C LEU A 448 16.82 -2.08 36.11
N ARG A 449 17.46 -2.26 37.27
CA ARG A 449 16.77 -2.18 38.57
C ARG A 449 16.18 -0.79 38.80
N LEU A 450 16.95 0.26 38.53
CA LEU A 450 16.48 1.64 38.69
C LEU A 450 15.33 1.95 37.72
N PHE A 451 15.40 1.45 36.49
CA PHE A 451 14.31 1.58 35.52
C PHE A 451 13.04 0.90 36.02
N VAL A 452 13.12 -0.33 36.55
CA VAL A 452 11.96 -1.04 37.08
C VAL A 452 11.34 -0.28 38.25
N GLU A 453 12.13 0.22 39.19
CA GLU A 453 11.63 1.06 40.30
C GLU A 453 10.97 2.36 39.80
N GLY A 454 11.55 3.00 38.78
CA GLY A 454 10.95 4.17 38.13
C GLY A 454 9.63 3.83 37.41
N ALA A 455 9.57 2.70 36.70
CA ALA A 455 8.37 2.26 36.00
C ALA A 455 7.19 2.07 36.97
N ARG A 456 7.45 1.65 38.23
CA ARG A 456 6.41 1.55 39.27
C ARG A 456 5.74 2.88 39.58
N THR A 457 6.48 4.00 39.51
CA THR A 457 6.00 5.32 39.92
C THR A 457 5.34 6.12 38.80
N ILE A 458 5.54 5.76 37.53
CA ILE A 458 4.96 6.46 36.38
C ILE A 458 3.49 6.05 36.20
N GLU A 459 2.57 6.88 36.69
CA GLU A 459 1.14 6.53 36.74
C GLU A 459 0.49 6.29 35.38
N ASN A 460 0.93 7.00 34.34
CA ASN A 460 0.42 6.86 32.97
C ASN A 460 1.17 5.81 32.13
N LEU A 461 2.10 5.04 32.71
CA LEU A 461 2.73 3.90 32.05
C LEU A 461 1.83 2.66 32.17
N VAL A 462 1.40 2.11 31.03
CA VAL A 462 0.57 0.89 31.01
C VAL A 462 1.39 -0.39 31.21
N GLY A 463 2.67 -0.33 30.85
CA GLY A 463 3.57 -1.47 30.86
C GLY A 463 4.68 -1.28 29.83
N PHE A 464 5.50 -2.31 29.66
CA PHE A 464 6.62 -2.28 28.73
C PHE A 464 7.01 -3.68 28.24
N VAL A 465 7.51 -3.73 27.01
CA VAL A 465 8.16 -4.91 26.44
C VAL A 465 9.63 -4.91 26.82
N VAL A 466 10.16 -6.10 27.06
CA VAL A 466 11.54 -6.34 27.46
C VAL A 466 12.30 -6.98 26.29
N ALA A 467 13.26 -6.25 25.73
CA ALA A 467 14.17 -6.73 24.70
C ALA A 467 15.48 -7.26 25.31
N LEU A 468 16.41 -7.72 24.45
CA LEU A 468 17.75 -8.09 24.89
C LEU A 468 18.46 -6.88 25.51
N PRO A 469 19.33 -7.09 26.53
CA PRO A 469 19.67 -8.35 27.19
C PRO A 469 18.77 -8.68 28.41
N HIS A 470 17.69 -7.94 28.65
CA HIS A 470 17.03 -7.87 29.97
C HIS A 470 16.03 -8.99 30.29
N LYS A 471 15.64 -9.81 29.30
CA LYS A 471 14.54 -10.78 29.44
C LYS A 471 14.68 -11.75 30.63
N VAL A 472 15.91 -12.11 31.01
CA VAL A 472 16.18 -12.97 32.17
C VAL A 472 16.38 -12.16 33.44
N ALA A 473 17.16 -11.07 33.35
CA ALA A 473 17.53 -10.24 34.49
C ALA A 473 16.35 -9.51 35.13
N ILE A 474 15.26 -9.30 34.38
CA ILE A 474 14.06 -8.64 34.88
C ILE A 474 13.21 -9.51 35.80
N VAL A 475 13.24 -10.83 35.63
CA VAL A 475 12.39 -11.79 36.37
C VAL A 475 12.37 -11.56 37.89
N PRO A 476 13.52 -11.44 38.60
CA PRO A 476 13.53 -11.22 40.04
C PRO A 476 13.09 -9.80 40.47
N LEU A 477 12.85 -8.89 39.53
CA LEU A 477 12.48 -7.49 39.81
C LEU A 477 10.96 -7.25 39.73
N LEU A 478 10.21 -8.24 39.25
CA LEU A 478 8.75 -8.20 39.10
C LEU A 478 8.06 -8.80 40.32
N ASP A 479 6.82 -8.38 40.59
CA ASP A 479 6.08 -8.86 41.76
C ASP A 479 5.41 -10.20 41.49
N GLU A 480 4.89 -10.37 40.26
CA GLU A 480 4.26 -11.58 39.80
C GLU A 480 4.72 -11.89 38.38
N ILE A 481 4.86 -13.18 38.08
CA ILE A 481 5.08 -13.67 36.73
C ILE A 481 4.22 -14.90 36.46
N SER A 482 3.80 -15.07 35.21
CA SER A 482 2.98 -16.21 34.79
C SER A 482 3.68 -17.56 35.02
N GLU A 483 2.93 -18.65 35.08
CA GLU A 483 3.51 -20.01 35.19
C GLU A 483 4.41 -20.35 33.99
N ARG A 484 4.07 -19.88 32.78
CA ARG A 484 4.93 -20.03 31.59
C ARG A 484 6.24 -19.25 31.75
N ALA A 485 6.20 -18.01 32.25
CA ALA A 485 7.39 -17.21 32.47
C ALA A 485 8.26 -17.78 33.59
N LYS A 486 7.67 -18.41 34.62
CA LYS A 486 8.41 -19.16 35.66
C LYS A 486 9.14 -20.36 35.06
N ALA A 487 8.45 -21.17 34.26
CA ALA A 487 9.03 -22.34 33.62
C ALA A 487 10.15 -21.96 32.62
N ILE A 488 9.95 -20.89 31.85
CA ILE A 488 10.93 -20.39 30.89
C ILE A 488 12.04 -19.58 31.57
N GLY A 489 11.83 -19.04 32.76
CA GLY A 489 12.79 -18.19 33.47
C GLY A 489 13.14 -16.90 32.70
N ALA A 490 12.20 -16.37 31.92
CA ALA A 490 12.35 -15.13 31.17
C ALA A 490 10.99 -14.45 30.96
N VAL A 491 11.00 -13.13 30.82
CA VAL A 491 9.84 -12.26 30.57
C VAL A 491 10.15 -11.36 29.38
N ASN A 492 9.20 -11.23 28.45
CA ASN A 492 9.31 -10.28 27.33
C ASN A 492 8.23 -9.18 27.38
N VAL A 493 7.22 -9.29 28.25
CA VAL A 493 6.19 -8.26 28.43
C VAL A 493 5.86 -8.08 29.91
N VAL A 494 5.74 -6.84 30.34
CA VAL A 494 5.37 -6.47 31.71
C VAL A 494 4.18 -5.53 31.65
N ARG A 495 3.13 -5.85 32.38
CA ARG A 495 1.99 -4.97 32.62
C ARG A 495 2.16 -4.28 33.97
N ARG A 496 1.83 -3.00 34.02
CA ARG A 496 1.73 -2.24 35.26
C ARG A 496 0.26 -2.12 35.67
N GLU A 497 -0.06 -2.60 36.86
CA GLU A 497 -1.36 -2.42 37.49
C GLU A 497 -1.43 -1.10 38.27
N PRO A 498 -2.65 -0.61 38.58
CA PRO A 498 -2.83 0.50 39.52
C PRO A 498 -2.07 0.25 40.83
N GLY A 499 -1.40 1.29 41.34
CA GLY A 499 -0.55 1.19 42.53
C GLY A 499 0.89 0.72 42.27
N GLY A 500 1.27 0.49 41.00
CA GLY A 500 2.67 0.22 40.62
C GLY A 500 3.09 -1.24 40.75
N HIS A 501 2.13 -2.16 40.85
CA HIS A 501 2.38 -3.59 40.83
C HIS A 501 2.70 -4.07 39.41
N LEU A 502 3.75 -4.88 39.25
CA LEU A 502 4.29 -5.29 37.94
C LEU A 502 4.15 -6.79 37.74
N ILE A 503 3.44 -7.16 36.67
CA ILE A 503 3.13 -8.55 36.31
C ILE A 503 3.78 -8.88 34.98
N GLY A 504 4.66 -9.87 34.95
CA GLY A 504 5.42 -10.28 33.77
C GLY A 504 4.92 -11.56 33.09
N ASP A 505 5.04 -11.58 31.76
CA ASP A 505 4.79 -12.77 30.96
C ASP A 505 5.76 -12.86 29.76
N ILE A 506 5.71 -13.99 29.04
CA ILE A 506 6.47 -14.22 27.82
C ILE A 506 5.59 -14.71 26.67
N VAL A 507 5.52 -13.87 25.63
CA VAL A 507 4.69 -14.11 24.44
C VAL A 507 5.50 -14.46 23.19
N ASP A 508 6.83 -14.60 23.31
CA ASP A 508 7.72 -15.10 22.24
C ASP A 508 7.25 -16.43 21.66
N GLY A 509 7.10 -17.44 22.49
CA GLY A 509 6.64 -18.76 22.05
C GLY A 509 5.25 -18.75 21.40
N PRO A 510 4.20 -18.23 22.07
CA PRO A 510 2.87 -18.09 21.49
C PRO A 510 2.85 -17.36 20.15
N GLY A 511 3.61 -16.25 20.04
CA GLY A 511 3.76 -15.49 18.81
C GLY A 511 4.35 -16.32 17.67
N PHE A 512 5.39 -17.12 17.96
CA PHE A 512 5.98 -18.04 16.98
C PHE A 512 4.96 -19.09 16.49
N VAL A 513 4.27 -19.76 17.42
CA VAL A 513 3.27 -20.79 17.09
C VAL A 513 2.14 -20.19 16.26
N LYS A 514 1.59 -19.04 16.68
CA LYS A 514 0.51 -18.35 15.94
C LYS A 514 0.96 -17.94 14.54
N GLY A 515 2.17 -17.39 14.41
CA GLY A 515 2.72 -17.02 13.11
C GLY A 515 2.89 -18.24 12.19
N LEU A 516 3.40 -19.35 12.72
CA LEU A 516 3.66 -20.55 11.93
C LEU A 516 2.33 -21.16 11.43
N LEU A 517 1.31 -21.21 12.30
CA LEU A 517 -0.03 -21.63 11.92
C LEU A 517 -0.66 -20.68 10.90
N GLY A 518 -0.49 -19.36 11.07
CA GLY A 518 -0.99 -18.33 10.15
C GLY A 518 -0.41 -18.42 8.75
N LEU A 519 0.81 -18.94 8.60
CA LEU A 519 1.44 -19.22 7.30
C LEU A 519 1.05 -20.60 6.72
N GLY A 520 0.13 -21.32 7.35
CA GLY A 520 -0.30 -22.66 6.94
C GLY A 520 0.71 -23.76 7.34
N GLY A 521 1.54 -23.51 8.35
CA GLY A 521 2.34 -24.52 9.03
C GLY A 521 1.51 -25.37 9.98
N ARG A 522 2.09 -26.49 10.44
CA ARG A 522 1.45 -27.40 11.39
C ARG A 522 2.41 -27.68 12.54
N VAL A 523 1.92 -27.52 13.77
CA VAL A 523 2.70 -27.82 14.99
C VAL A 523 2.33 -29.18 15.58
N LYS A 524 1.03 -29.47 15.69
CA LYS A 524 0.56 -30.71 16.33
C LYS A 524 1.04 -31.94 15.58
N GLY A 525 1.86 -32.75 16.24
CA GLY A 525 2.44 -33.97 15.68
C GLY A 525 3.71 -33.75 14.83
N ALA A 526 4.20 -32.52 14.70
CA ALA A 526 5.39 -32.21 13.90
C ALA A 526 6.69 -32.64 14.57
N VAL A 527 7.74 -32.82 13.77
CA VAL A 527 9.13 -32.96 14.23
C VAL A 527 9.85 -31.64 14.04
N VAL A 528 10.37 -31.07 15.13
CA VAL A 528 11.02 -29.76 15.12
C VAL A 528 12.49 -29.88 15.49
N TRP A 529 13.34 -29.18 14.74
CA TRP A 529 14.74 -28.93 15.10
C TRP A 529 14.91 -27.46 15.47
N LEU A 530 15.25 -27.19 16.73
CA LEU A 530 15.46 -25.86 17.26
C LEU A 530 16.95 -25.67 17.55
N VAL A 531 17.56 -24.71 16.87
CA VAL A 531 18.94 -24.28 17.10
C VAL A 531 18.92 -23.01 17.93
N GLY A 532 19.47 -23.06 19.15
CA GLY A 532 19.47 -22.01 20.15
C GLY A 532 18.52 -22.28 21.32
N ALA A 533 19.08 -22.41 22.53
CA ALA A 533 18.39 -22.59 23.81
C ALA A 533 18.46 -21.33 24.70
N GLY A 534 18.61 -20.16 24.08
CA GLY A 534 18.48 -18.84 24.72
C GLY A 534 17.03 -18.49 25.09
N SER A 535 16.75 -17.26 25.52
CA SER A 535 15.40 -16.86 25.98
C SER A 535 14.30 -17.07 24.92
N ALA A 536 14.56 -16.68 23.67
CA ALA A 536 13.65 -16.91 22.55
C ALA A 536 13.45 -18.41 22.28
N GLY A 537 14.55 -19.17 22.18
CA GLY A 537 14.51 -20.62 21.97
C GLY A 537 13.74 -21.38 23.05
N ARG A 538 13.98 -21.07 24.33
CA ARG A 538 13.24 -21.67 25.46
C ARG A 538 11.74 -21.38 25.37
N ALA A 539 11.37 -20.14 25.03
CA ALA A 539 9.97 -19.76 24.87
C ALA A 539 9.30 -20.49 23.69
N ILE A 540 9.98 -20.58 22.54
CA ILE A 540 9.52 -21.31 21.36
C ILE A 540 9.36 -22.79 21.67
N ALA A 541 10.35 -23.43 22.29
CA ALA A 541 10.31 -24.85 22.64
C ALA A 541 9.14 -25.16 23.59
N TYR A 542 8.92 -24.32 24.61
CA TYR A 542 7.81 -24.48 25.55
C TYR A 542 6.45 -24.33 24.85
N ALA A 543 6.27 -23.32 23.99
CA ALA A 543 5.01 -23.11 23.28
C ALA A 543 4.74 -24.21 22.24
N LEU A 544 5.77 -24.74 21.57
CA LEU A 544 5.64 -25.88 20.67
C LEU A 544 5.23 -27.16 21.43
N ALA A 545 5.76 -27.35 22.64
CA ALA A 545 5.37 -28.43 23.54
C ALA A 545 3.88 -28.30 23.96
N GLU A 546 3.45 -27.11 24.38
CA GLU A 546 2.04 -26.82 24.69
C GLU A 546 1.11 -27.07 23.48
N ALA A 547 1.57 -26.72 22.27
CA ALA A 547 0.82 -26.91 21.03
C ALA A 547 0.83 -28.37 20.49
N GLY A 548 1.49 -29.30 21.20
CA GLY A 548 1.45 -30.73 20.92
C GLY A 548 2.38 -31.19 19.81
N VAL A 549 3.57 -30.58 19.69
CA VAL A 549 4.65 -31.10 18.84
C VAL A 549 5.01 -32.55 19.24
N LYS A 550 5.34 -33.39 18.25
CA LYS A 550 5.67 -34.81 18.51
C LYS A 550 7.08 -34.96 19.05
N SER A 551 8.03 -34.25 18.46
CA SER A 551 9.44 -34.37 18.80
C SER A 551 10.16 -33.03 18.66
N LEU A 552 11.04 -32.74 19.63
CA LEU A 552 11.90 -31.56 19.66
C LEU A 552 13.36 -31.98 19.75
N TYR A 553 14.16 -31.60 18.76
CA TYR A 553 15.61 -31.64 18.79
C TYR A 553 16.12 -30.26 19.17
N ILE A 554 16.88 -30.16 20.25
CA ILE A 554 17.37 -28.90 20.79
C ILE A 554 18.88 -28.88 20.65
N ASP A 555 19.38 -28.01 19.78
CA ASP A 555 20.79 -27.83 19.49
C ASP A 555 21.26 -26.48 20.01
N ASP A 556 22.43 -26.43 20.64
CA ASP A 556 23.03 -25.19 21.14
C ASP A 556 24.55 -25.40 21.22
N LEU A 557 25.32 -24.33 20.99
CA LEU A 557 26.78 -24.36 21.14
C LEU A 557 27.19 -24.75 22.57
N GLU A 558 26.40 -24.34 23.57
CA GLU A 558 26.56 -24.74 24.95
C GLU A 558 25.66 -25.94 25.26
N LEU A 559 26.25 -27.14 25.23
CA LEU A 559 25.55 -28.41 25.48
C LEU A 559 24.68 -28.37 26.75
N GLU A 560 25.21 -27.79 27.83
CA GLU A 560 24.50 -27.66 29.12
C GLU A 560 23.15 -26.90 28.98
N ARG A 561 23.05 -25.90 28.10
CA ARG A 561 21.80 -25.15 27.87
C ARG A 561 20.74 -26.04 27.21
N SER A 562 21.15 -26.81 26.20
CA SER A 562 20.26 -27.74 25.49
C SER A 562 19.78 -28.87 26.41
N GLU A 563 20.67 -29.44 27.23
CA GLU A 563 20.35 -30.50 28.19
C GLU A 563 19.40 -30.01 29.29
N ARG A 564 19.64 -28.81 29.82
CA ARG A 564 18.76 -28.20 30.81
C ARG A 564 17.36 -27.98 30.24
N LEU A 565 17.25 -27.35 29.06
CA LEU A 565 15.96 -27.13 28.43
C LEU A 565 15.25 -28.45 28.11
N ALA A 566 15.97 -29.46 27.63
CA ALA A 566 15.40 -30.77 27.37
C ALA A 566 14.86 -31.44 28.63
N LYS A 567 15.58 -31.33 29.76
CA LYS A 567 15.14 -31.84 31.06
C LYS A 567 13.89 -31.13 31.54
N ASP A 568 13.86 -29.79 31.45
CA ASP A 568 12.73 -28.96 31.89
C ASP A 568 11.46 -29.31 31.09
N LEU A 569 11.58 -29.46 29.77
CA LEU A 569 10.46 -29.84 28.90
C LEU A 569 9.97 -31.26 29.17
N LYS A 570 10.86 -32.23 29.41
CA LYS A 570 10.47 -33.60 29.78
C LYS A 570 9.72 -33.65 31.10
N ALA A 571 10.12 -32.81 32.07
CA ALA A 571 9.44 -32.71 33.35
C ALA A 571 8.05 -32.08 33.22
N ALA A 572 7.91 -31.06 32.36
CA ALA A 572 6.64 -30.36 32.14
C ALA A 572 5.66 -31.10 31.21
N PHE A 573 6.16 -31.88 30.24
CA PHE A 573 5.36 -32.51 29.18
C PHE A 573 5.70 -34.00 29.01
N SER A 574 4.98 -34.87 29.73
CA SER A 574 5.26 -36.32 29.77
C SER A 574 5.08 -37.07 28.44
N GLY A 575 4.36 -36.50 27.46
CA GLY A 575 4.15 -37.08 26.14
C GLY A 575 5.10 -36.59 25.04
N LEU A 576 6.01 -35.67 25.36
CA LEU A 576 6.91 -35.04 24.39
C LEU A 576 8.23 -35.81 24.27
N LEU A 577 8.63 -36.14 23.04
CA LEU A 577 9.96 -36.70 22.77
C LEU A 577 10.97 -35.55 22.61
N VAL A 578 11.93 -35.44 23.52
CA VAL A 578 12.97 -34.40 23.46
C VAL A 578 14.37 -35.00 23.37
N TYR A 579 15.15 -34.51 22.41
CA TYR A 579 16.52 -34.89 22.13
C TYR A 579 17.42 -33.66 22.14
N THR A 580 18.70 -33.85 22.46
CA THR A 580 19.72 -32.79 22.37
C THR A 580 20.59 -33.01 21.13
N GLY A 581 21.04 -31.90 20.54
CA GLY A 581 21.82 -31.87 19.31
C GLY A 581 21.00 -32.03 18.03
N LYS A 582 21.73 -32.00 16.91
CA LYS A 582 21.20 -32.20 15.56
C LYS A 582 20.50 -33.56 15.38
N PRO A 583 19.35 -33.63 14.66
CA PRO A 583 18.72 -34.89 14.29
C PRO A 583 19.66 -35.79 13.48
N ALA A 584 19.63 -37.10 13.73
CA ALA A 584 20.40 -38.08 12.95
C ALA A 584 19.99 -38.12 11.46
N ASP A 585 18.72 -37.85 11.18
CA ASP A 585 18.19 -37.68 9.82
C ASP A 585 17.39 -36.36 9.72
N PRO A 586 18.03 -35.26 9.28
CA PRO A 586 17.35 -33.97 9.11
C PRO A 586 16.21 -33.98 8.09
N GLN A 587 16.11 -34.98 7.20
CA GLN A 587 14.98 -35.10 6.27
C GLN A 587 13.65 -35.39 6.97
N THR A 588 13.69 -35.88 8.22
CA THR A 588 12.49 -36.11 9.04
C THR A 588 11.92 -34.84 9.68
N VAL A 589 12.65 -33.72 9.61
CA VAL A 589 12.24 -32.46 10.23
C VAL A 589 11.14 -31.77 9.42
N ASP A 590 10.08 -31.36 10.10
CA ASP A 590 8.98 -30.58 9.52
C ASP A 590 9.23 -29.07 9.66
N VAL A 591 9.89 -28.65 10.74
CA VAL A 591 10.21 -27.25 11.05
C VAL A 591 11.61 -27.17 11.64
N ALA A 592 12.51 -26.46 10.99
CA ALA A 592 13.82 -26.10 11.50
C ALA A 592 13.82 -24.62 11.91
N VAL A 593 14.32 -24.30 13.10
CA VAL A 593 14.22 -22.96 13.70
C VAL A 593 15.58 -22.46 14.14
N ASN A 594 16.00 -21.30 13.64
CA ASN A 594 17.11 -20.53 14.19
C ASN A 594 16.60 -19.56 15.25
N ALA A 595 16.95 -19.84 16.51
CA ALA A 595 16.73 -18.99 17.68
C ALA A 595 18.04 -18.42 18.23
N THR A 596 19.12 -18.42 17.44
CA THR A 596 20.42 -17.85 17.78
C THR A 596 20.61 -16.46 17.14
N PRO A 597 21.60 -15.68 17.60
CA PRO A 597 22.00 -14.46 16.89
C PRO A 597 22.72 -14.69 15.56
N SER A 598 23.08 -15.94 15.20
CA SER A 598 23.84 -16.24 13.97
C SER A 598 23.04 -15.87 12.72
N GLY A 599 23.65 -15.07 11.84
CA GLY A 599 23.02 -14.48 10.67
C GLY A 599 22.79 -12.96 10.82
N THR A 600 23.25 -12.36 11.92
CA THR A 600 23.23 -10.90 12.12
C THR A 600 24.36 -10.24 11.35
N GLU A 601 25.53 -10.88 11.28
CA GLU A 601 26.68 -10.41 10.50
C GLU A 601 26.77 -11.13 9.15
N PRO A 602 27.23 -10.46 8.07
CA PRO A 602 27.29 -11.06 6.72
C PRO A 602 28.16 -12.32 6.59
N ASP A 603 29.15 -12.48 7.47
CA ASP A 603 30.10 -13.60 7.45
C ASP A 603 29.77 -14.70 8.49
N ASP A 604 28.62 -14.60 9.17
CA ASP A 604 28.19 -15.61 10.14
C ASP A 604 27.98 -16.97 9.45
N ALA A 605 28.45 -18.03 10.10
CA ALA A 605 28.14 -19.39 9.66
C ALA A 605 26.63 -19.65 9.78
N LEU A 606 26.09 -20.41 8.82
CA LEU A 606 24.69 -20.84 8.89
C LEU A 606 24.46 -21.67 10.17
N PRO A 607 23.37 -21.41 10.91
CA PRO A 607 23.03 -22.17 12.12
C PRO A 607 22.74 -23.65 11.81
N PHE A 608 22.32 -23.94 10.58
CA PHE A 608 22.20 -25.27 10.00
C PHE A 608 22.14 -25.17 8.48
N ASP A 609 22.47 -26.26 7.78
CA ASP A 609 22.43 -26.33 6.32
C ASP A 609 21.00 -26.68 5.83
N PRO A 610 20.29 -25.78 5.13
CA PRO A 610 18.96 -26.08 4.61
C PRO A 610 18.93 -27.21 3.59
N SER A 611 20.04 -27.51 2.92
CA SER A 611 20.13 -28.56 1.91
C SER A 611 19.92 -29.98 2.48
N GLU A 612 20.17 -30.14 3.79
CA GLU A 612 19.95 -31.39 4.51
C GLU A 612 18.46 -31.65 4.82
N LEU A 613 17.60 -30.64 4.69
CA LEU A 613 16.17 -30.75 4.95
C LEU A 613 15.40 -31.27 3.73
N ARG A 614 14.22 -31.83 3.98
CA ARG A 614 13.29 -32.19 2.90
C ARG A 614 12.72 -30.93 2.25
N LYS A 615 12.46 -30.99 0.94
CA LYS A 615 11.73 -29.93 0.24
C LYS A 615 10.36 -29.71 0.89
N GLY A 616 9.99 -28.44 1.01
CA GLY A 616 8.76 -28.01 1.69
C GLY A 616 8.77 -28.13 3.22
N ALA A 617 9.89 -28.47 3.87
CA ALA A 617 10.06 -28.25 5.31
C ALA A 617 10.02 -26.75 5.60
N TRP A 618 9.56 -26.37 6.79
CA TRP A 618 9.61 -24.98 7.24
C TRP A 618 10.99 -24.65 7.77
N VAL A 619 11.56 -23.54 7.33
CA VAL A 619 12.77 -22.93 7.89
C VAL A 619 12.38 -21.59 8.49
N ALA A 620 12.59 -21.45 9.79
CA ALA A 620 12.26 -20.27 10.55
C ALA A 620 13.51 -19.58 11.07
N ASP A 621 13.54 -18.26 10.95
CA ASP A 621 14.58 -17.44 11.54
C ASP A 621 13.93 -16.41 12.48
N THR A 622 14.47 -16.26 13.69
CA THR A 622 13.96 -15.29 14.68
C THR A 622 14.60 -13.91 14.55
N LEU A 623 15.61 -13.76 13.69
CA LEU A 623 16.23 -12.47 13.38
C LEU A 623 15.26 -11.54 12.66
N LEU A 624 15.28 -10.26 13.04
CA LEU A 624 14.45 -9.21 12.42
C LEU A 624 15.18 -8.45 11.32
N LEU A 625 16.52 -8.42 11.37
CA LEU A 625 17.37 -7.75 10.42
C LEU A 625 18.56 -8.66 10.09
N PRO A 626 18.88 -8.88 8.80
CA PRO A 626 18.09 -8.49 7.62
C PRO A 626 16.73 -9.22 7.53
N GLU A 627 15.76 -8.69 6.78
CA GLU A 627 14.42 -9.30 6.64
C GLU A 627 14.49 -10.70 5.99
N VAL A 628 15.40 -10.87 5.03
CA VAL A 628 15.77 -12.16 4.45
C VAL A 628 17.21 -12.45 4.87
N THR A 629 17.37 -13.35 5.84
CA THR A 629 18.69 -13.81 6.29
C THR A 629 19.32 -14.75 5.28
N GLN A 630 20.63 -14.97 5.40
CA GLN A 630 21.33 -15.94 4.55
C GLN A 630 20.72 -17.35 4.68
N LEU A 631 20.30 -17.73 5.90
CA LEU A 631 19.59 -18.98 6.16
C LEU A 631 18.29 -19.07 5.35
N LEU A 632 17.47 -18.03 5.37
CA LEU A 632 16.20 -18.02 4.64
C LEU A 632 16.40 -18.01 3.12
N SER A 633 17.41 -17.29 2.64
CA SER A 633 17.80 -17.28 1.22
C SER A 633 18.22 -18.67 0.72
N GLU A 634 19.09 -19.36 1.46
CA GLU A 634 19.51 -20.72 1.10
C GLU A 634 18.37 -21.74 1.22
N ALA A 635 17.50 -21.58 2.22
CA ALA A 635 16.30 -22.39 2.38
C ALA A 635 15.34 -22.22 1.19
N GLU A 636 15.15 -21.01 0.69
CA GLU A 636 14.32 -20.73 -0.48
C GLU A 636 14.89 -21.41 -1.73
N ARG A 637 16.19 -21.28 -1.97
CA ARG A 637 16.89 -21.90 -3.10
C ARG A 637 16.74 -23.43 -3.11
N HIS A 638 16.71 -24.05 -1.94
CA HIS A 638 16.52 -25.50 -1.79
C HIS A 638 15.03 -25.93 -1.92
N GLY A 639 14.10 -24.98 -1.83
CA GLY A 639 12.65 -25.24 -1.92
C GLY A 639 11.98 -25.52 -0.58
N CYS A 640 12.52 -24.97 0.52
CA CYS A 640 11.87 -24.94 1.83
C CYS A 640 10.83 -23.82 1.89
N ARG A 641 9.92 -23.90 2.87
CA ARG A 641 8.94 -22.86 3.19
C ARG A 641 9.55 -21.92 4.23
N LEU A 642 9.33 -20.61 4.10
CA LEU A 642 10.05 -19.62 4.88
C LEU A 642 9.18 -19.03 6.00
N PHE A 643 9.75 -18.93 7.20
CA PHE A 643 9.21 -18.15 8.31
C PHE A 643 10.23 -17.05 8.66
N PRO A 644 10.03 -15.80 8.22
CA PRO A 644 10.90 -14.69 8.60
C PRO A 644 10.55 -14.15 9.99
N GLY A 645 11.54 -13.62 10.72
CA GLY A 645 11.38 -13.20 12.12
C GLY A 645 10.31 -12.15 12.34
N ARG A 646 10.03 -11.30 11.34
CA ARG A 646 8.92 -10.34 11.36
C ARG A 646 7.57 -10.99 11.64
N LYS A 647 7.35 -12.23 11.18
CA LYS A 647 6.08 -12.95 11.35
C LYS A 647 5.83 -13.35 12.80
N MET A 648 6.89 -13.61 13.56
CA MET A 648 6.79 -13.82 15.00
C MET A 648 6.31 -12.55 15.70
N VAL A 649 6.92 -11.39 15.39
CA VAL A 649 6.56 -10.10 16.02
C VAL A 649 5.16 -9.63 15.63
N GLU A 650 4.79 -9.71 14.34
CA GLU A 650 3.44 -9.38 13.86
C GLU A 650 2.37 -10.19 14.61
N SER A 651 2.64 -11.47 14.88
CA SER A 651 1.72 -12.36 15.59
C SER A 651 1.60 -12.09 17.09
N GLN A 652 2.55 -11.33 17.67
CA GLN A 652 2.54 -10.95 19.08
C GLN A 652 1.76 -9.68 19.37
N VAL A 653 1.51 -8.81 18.39
CA VAL A 653 0.91 -7.49 18.63
C VAL A 653 -0.42 -7.58 19.39
N GLY A 654 -1.31 -8.49 18.96
CA GLY A 654 -2.56 -8.74 19.67
C GLY A 654 -2.38 -9.37 21.07
N ASP A 655 -1.28 -10.10 21.30
CA ASP A 655 -0.98 -10.65 22.62
C ASP A 655 -0.44 -9.57 23.56
N TYR A 656 0.41 -8.64 23.07
CA TYR A 656 0.81 -7.45 23.82
C TYR A 656 -0.41 -6.59 24.18
N ALA A 657 -1.31 -6.36 23.22
CA ALA A 657 -2.49 -5.55 23.44
C ALA A 657 -3.41 -6.12 24.52
N ARG A 658 -3.77 -7.41 24.38
CA ARG A 658 -4.59 -8.11 25.37
C ARG A 658 -3.90 -8.14 26.74
N TYR A 659 -2.60 -8.40 26.76
CA TYR A 659 -1.84 -8.50 28.00
C TYR A 659 -1.73 -7.15 28.73
N LEU A 660 -1.61 -6.04 27.99
CA LEU A 660 -1.55 -4.68 28.54
C LEU A 660 -2.94 -4.09 28.88
N GLY A 661 -4.02 -4.85 28.65
CA GLY A 661 -5.38 -4.46 29.04
C GLY A 661 -6.13 -3.64 27.98
N TRP A 662 -5.64 -3.57 26.76
CA TRP A 662 -6.38 -3.03 25.63
C TRP A 662 -7.40 -4.08 25.14
N LYS A 663 -8.64 -3.65 24.91
CA LYS A 663 -9.71 -4.53 24.43
C LYS A 663 -9.60 -4.70 22.91
N ASP A 664 -9.74 -5.94 22.45
CA ASP A 664 -9.79 -6.33 21.03
C ASP A 664 -10.91 -5.61 20.26
#